data_AF-A0A0N1NJA4-F1
#
_entry.id   AF-A0A0N1NJA4-F1
#
_cell.length_a   1.000
_cell.length_b   1.000
_cell.length_c   1.000
_cell.angle_alpha   90.00
_cell.angle_beta   90.00
_cell.angle_gamma   90.00
#
_symmetry.space_group_name_H-M   'P 1'
#
loop_
_entity.id
_entity.type
_entity.pdbx_description
1 polymer ?
#
loop_
_entity_poly.entity_id
_entity_poly.type
_entity_poly.pdbx_seq_one_letter_code
_entity_poly.pdbx_strand_id
1 'polypeptide(L)'
;MRLRAHTALLACLTALGTALAAAPPAQAAATTSYVDCSATTAGDGSPASPYNTLTLVNALTLTAGDQVLFRRGTACSGQLAPNATGTATAPVVIGAYGTGDLPAINADGAVNAVLLDNTPYTTVQDLELTADGDNTAYRRGVYVHAADAGTVSGITLQRLDIHDVRGVLPATVSGNSAATGKYANATGGIVIEAQGTTTPTAFADTHILDNEIHSVDREGIYTWSNWCRRTQLAAFWNTLCTAGWDASTGLVVRGNDLRDIGGDGIVAKGQDGALVEHNQVTGFNERAGSVNIGIWTANSDNGLFQYNEVSGGNTTKDGQSYDVDHSTKGTVFQYNLSHDNDGGFFLICPYDTPVTDFVIRDNISVNDRTRTFQICAGEIAGGQIYNNTISVGSGLSPVFLTESTTATLDLAFTNNIVRKTGTGSVSWNFSDSHVTFDHNDFYGVSAPTGATNTITTAPGLTAPGTRDPNGYRLLTGYGTLGTGAVLADNGGLDYYGNTVSATAAPNIGAYNGNGTTTPVLTDLFDTLSSSWTVTGTASVTADPSGDLGNSALLTGTSALTRTIGGTTSRRISALARSDSASTPVTLEALDSAGTVLATTTPADTTAGEWHRVELTAPPTATALRLRATSSGTSYADDVIVQPTA
;
A
#
# COMPACT_ATOMS: atom_id res chain seq x y z
N MET A 1 -76.65 4.65 46.13
CA MET A 1 -77.19 3.43 46.78
C MET A 1 -76.07 2.40 46.84
N ARG A 2 -75.60 2.08 48.07
CA ARG A 2 -74.88 0.86 48.53
C ARG A 2 -73.63 0.38 47.76
N LEU A 3 -72.43 0.42 48.38
CA LEU A 3 -71.69 -0.70 49.03
C LEU A 3 -71.30 -1.83 48.04
N ARG A 4 -70.10 -2.43 47.98
CA ARG A 4 -68.98 -2.62 48.93
C ARG A 4 -67.77 -3.18 48.15
N ALA A 5 -66.57 -2.94 48.64
CA ALA A 5 -65.31 -3.52 48.19
C ALA A 5 -65.11 -4.96 48.71
N HIS A 6 -64.43 -5.80 47.91
CA HIS A 6 -63.75 -7.02 48.37
C HIS A 6 -62.35 -7.08 47.74
N THR A 7 -61.34 -6.92 48.59
CA THR A 7 -59.91 -7.13 48.32
C THR A 7 -59.58 -8.58 48.64
N ALA A 8 -59.02 -9.31 47.68
CA ALA A 8 -58.43 -10.64 47.89
C ALA A 8 -56.90 -10.50 47.94
N LEU A 9 -56.32 -10.96 49.04
CA LEU A 9 -54.87 -10.95 49.32
C LEU A 9 -54.28 -12.29 48.80
N LEU A 10 -53.37 -12.23 47.82
CA LEU A 10 -52.63 -13.41 47.34
C LEU A 10 -51.24 -13.40 47.99
N ALA A 11 -50.98 -14.37 48.87
CA ALA A 11 -49.67 -14.55 49.50
C ALA A 11 -48.72 -15.27 48.54
N CYS A 12 -47.63 -14.59 48.16
CA CYS A 12 -46.55 -15.17 47.36
C CYS A 12 -45.42 -15.62 48.31
N LEU A 13 -45.19 -16.92 48.41
CA LEU A 13 -44.09 -17.52 49.17
C LEU A 13 -42.79 -17.34 48.35
N THR A 14 -41.88 -16.48 48.79
CA THR A 14 -40.52 -16.36 48.22
C THR A 14 -39.61 -17.40 48.87
N ALA A 15 -39.25 -18.45 48.13
CA ALA A 15 -38.17 -19.35 48.50
C ALA A 15 -36.82 -18.68 48.14
N LEU A 16 -36.03 -18.30 49.14
CA LEU A 16 -34.63 -17.90 48.96
C LEU A 16 -33.81 -19.15 48.64
N GLY A 17 -33.62 -19.44 47.35
CA GLY A 17 -32.59 -20.35 46.87
C GLY A 17 -31.26 -19.61 46.79
N THR A 18 -30.33 -19.89 47.70
CA THR A 18 -28.93 -19.48 47.57
C THR A 18 -28.29 -20.26 46.42
N ALA A 19 -28.30 -19.70 45.21
CA ALA A 19 -27.47 -20.17 44.12
C ALA A 19 -26.01 -19.86 44.48
N LEU A 20 -25.21 -20.90 44.78
CA LEU A 20 -23.76 -20.75 44.78
C LEU A 20 -23.35 -20.40 43.35
N ALA A 21 -22.97 -19.14 43.11
CA ALA A 21 -22.27 -18.77 41.90
C ALA A 21 -20.96 -19.58 41.88
N ALA A 22 -20.80 -20.47 40.90
CA ALA A 22 -19.53 -21.13 40.65
C ALA A 22 -18.49 -20.02 40.42
N ALA A 23 -17.41 -20.02 41.21
CA ALA A 23 -16.29 -19.14 40.95
C ALA A 23 -15.82 -19.36 39.50
N PRO A 24 -15.52 -18.30 38.74
CA PRO A 24 -14.95 -18.47 37.42
C PRO A 24 -13.69 -19.35 37.54
N PRO A 25 -13.44 -20.26 36.59
CA PRO A 25 -12.25 -21.09 36.62
C PRO A 25 -11.03 -20.18 36.78
N ALA A 26 -10.17 -20.50 37.76
CA ALA A 26 -8.94 -19.76 37.97
C ALA A 26 -8.09 -19.86 36.70
N GLN A 27 -7.98 -18.75 35.97
CA GLN A 27 -7.13 -18.66 34.79
C GLN A 27 -5.68 -18.74 35.26
N ALA A 28 -4.91 -19.67 34.69
CA ALA A 28 -3.47 -19.74 34.93
C ALA A 28 -2.85 -18.37 34.60
N ALA A 29 -1.90 -17.92 35.41
CA ALA A 29 -1.23 -16.65 35.15
C ALA A 29 -0.48 -16.74 33.82
N ALA A 30 -0.61 -15.69 32.99
CA ALA A 30 0.15 -15.54 31.77
C ALA A 30 1.67 -15.69 32.05
N THR A 31 2.34 -16.48 31.22
CA THR A 31 3.76 -16.79 31.34
C THR A 31 4.55 -16.06 30.26
N THR A 32 5.68 -15.47 30.64
CA THR A 32 6.64 -14.89 29.69
C THR A 32 7.88 -15.78 29.61
N SER A 33 8.14 -16.32 28.43
CA SER A 33 9.32 -17.13 28.10
C SER A 33 10.34 -16.30 27.32
N TYR A 34 11.60 -16.34 27.74
CA TYR A 34 12.71 -15.61 27.13
C TYR A 34 13.57 -16.54 26.28
N VAL A 35 14.02 -16.06 25.13
CA VAL A 35 14.83 -16.80 24.16
C VAL A 35 16.11 -16.02 23.83
N ASP A 36 17.26 -16.68 23.90
CA ASP A 36 18.56 -16.17 23.48
C ASP A 36 19.31 -17.30 22.76
N CYS A 37 19.25 -17.31 21.43
CA CYS A 37 19.92 -18.32 20.61
C CYS A 37 21.45 -18.20 20.59
N SER A 38 22.01 -17.12 21.17
CA SER A 38 23.46 -17.02 21.40
C SER A 38 23.91 -17.76 22.68
N ALA A 39 22.96 -18.14 23.56
CA ALA A 39 23.28 -18.86 24.79
C ALA A 39 23.77 -20.29 24.52
N THR A 40 24.88 -20.66 25.15
CA THR A 40 25.53 -21.96 24.94
C THR A 40 24.81 -23.15 25.56
N THR A 41 23.89 -22.90 26.50
CA THR A 41 23.13 -23.95 27.22
C THR A 41 21.64 -23.64 27.20
N ALA A 42 20.82 -24.67 27.00
CA ALA A 42 19.38 -24.56 27.09
C ALA A 42 18.94 -24.25 28.53
N GLY A 43 18.22 -23.15 28.71
CA GLY A 43 17.61 -22.76 29.97
C GLY A 43 16.16 -23.21 30.12
N ASP A 44 15.50 -22.68 31.13
CA ASP A 44 14.11 -22.96 31.49
C ASP A 44 13.10 -21.95 30.93
N GLY A 45 13.58 -20.94 30.18
CA GLY A 45 12.75 -19.87 29.62
C GLY A 45 12.62 -18.66 30.54
N SER A 46 13.24 -18.65 31.72
CA SER A 46 13.31 -17.46 32.58
C SER A 46 14.30 -16.41 32.04
N PRO A 47 14.22 -15.13 32.47
CA PRO A 47 15.20 -14.12 32.07
C PRO A 47 16.66 -14.49 32.41
N ALA A 48 16.88 -15.26 33.49
CA ALA A 48 18.19 -15.67 33.95
C ALA A 48 18.70 -16.93 33.22
N SER A 49 17.80 -17.73 32.66
CA SER A 49 18.10 -18.96 31.95
C SER A 49 17.17 -19.10 30.74
N PRO A 50 17.37 -18.29 29.68
CA PRO A 50 16.48 -18.30 28.51
C PRO A 50 16.59 -19.63 27.73
N TYR A 51 15.55 -19.97 26.98
CA TYR A 51 15.67 -20.98 25.94
C TYR A 51 16.68 -20.52 24.88
N ASN A 52 17.32 -21.46 24.18
CA ASN A 52 18.37 -21.14 23.21
C ASN A 52 18.16 -21.74 21.81
N THR A 53 17.00 -22.33 21.54
CA THR A 53 16.67 -22.90 20.21
C THR A 53 15.18 -22.78 19.91
N LEU A 54 14.83 -22.72 18.62
CA LEU A 54 13.45 -22.75 18.16
C LEU A 54 12.76 -24.09 18.47
N THR A 55 13.49 -25.20 18.52
CA THR A 55 12.96 -26.51 18.91
C THR A 55 12.30 -26.47 20.30
N LEU A 56 12.91 -25.77 21.26
CA LEU A 56 12.34 -25.62 22.60
C LEU A 56 11.10 -24.74 22.58
N VAL A 57 11.13 -23.65 21.81
CA VAL A 57 9.99 -22.72 21.66
C VAL A 57 8.80 -23.41 21.00
N ASN A 58 9.02 -24.16 19.92
CA ASN A 58 7.98 -24.89 19.19
C ASN A 58 7.35 -26.02 20.02
N ALA A 59 8.02 -26.48 21.08
CA ALA A 59 7.47 -27.48 22.00
C ALA A 59 6.54 -26.88 23.08
N LEU A 60 6.46 -25.54 23.19
CA LEU A 60 5.57 -24.87 24.13
C LEU A 60 4.12 -24.94 23.66
N THR A 61 3.20 -25.03 24.61
CA THR A 61 1.77 -24.75 24.39
C THR A 61 1.48 -23.38 24.99
N LEU A 62 1.24 -22.40 24.12
CA LEU A 62 0.98 -21.01 24.52
C LEU A 62 -0.52 -20.79 24.60
N THR A 63 -0.97 -20.23 25.71
CA THR A 63 -2.36 -19.94 26.03
C THR A 63 -2.58 -18.45 26.22
N ALA A 64 -3.84 -18.05 26.45
CA ALA A 64 -4.25 -16.65 26.55
C ALA A 64 -3.34 -15.80 27.46
N GLY A 65 -2.68 -14.81 26.86
CA GLY A 65 -1.79 -13.84 27.53
C GLY A 65 -0.31 -14.25 27.60
N ASP A 66 0.03 -15.49 27.22
CA ASP A 66 1.42 -15.95 27.21
C ASP A 66 2.27 -15.17 26.20
N GLN A 67 3.57 -15.04 26.51
CA GLN A 67 4.54 -14.33 25.67
C GLN A 67 5.80 -15.16 25.43
N VAL A 68 6.36 -15.06 24.22
CA VAL A 68 7.71 -15.54 23.89
C VAL A 68 8.51 -14.36 23.35
N LEU A 69 9.59 -13.99 24.05
CA LEU A 69 10.40 -12.82 23.74
C LEU A 69 11.84 -13.24 23.37
N PHE A 70 12.26 -12.91 22.16
CA PHE A 70 13.59 -13.15 21.62
C PHE A 70 14.53 -11.98 21.91
N ARG A 71 15.78 -12.29 22.27
CA ARG A 71 16.75 -11.26 22.62
C ARG A 71 17.22 -10.51 21.37
N ARG A 72 17.11 -9.18 21.39
CA ARG A 72 17.69 -8.31 20.35
C ARG A 72 19.18 -8.57 20.15
N GLY A 73 19.63 -8.51 18.90
CA GLY A 73 21.00 -8.83 18.48
C GLY A 73 21.36 -10.32 18.48
N THR A 74 20.36 -11.22 18.50
CA THR A 74 20.58 -12.67 18.38
C THR A 74 19.96 -13.21 17.10
N ALA A 75 20.50 -14.32 16.59
CA ALA A 75 19.97 -15.02 15.44
C ALA A 75 19.62 -16.47 15.80
N CYS A 76 18.42 -16.91 15.43
CA CYS A 76 17.94 -18.26 15.60
C CYS A 76 17.77 -18.91 14.22
N SER A 77 18.25 -20.15 14.07
CA SER A 77 18.14 -20.93 12.82
C SER A 77 16.99 -21.93 12.88
N GLY A 78 16.26 -22.05 11.78
CA GLY A 78 15.13 -22.95 11.58
C GLY A 78 13.78 -22.24 11.51
N GLN A 79 12.71 -23.02 11.47
CA GLN A 79 11.34 -22.52 11.43
C GLN A 79 10.77 -22.31 12.85
N LEU A 80 10.21 -21.13 13.10
CA LEU A 80 9.38 -20.83 14.27
C LEU A 80 7.93 -21.21 13.98
N ALA A 81 7.42 -22.23 14.67
CA ALA A 81 6.08 -22.78 14.49
C ALA A 81 5.42 -23.03 15.86
N PRO A 82 5.00 -21.96 16.55
CA PRO A 82 4.43 -22.04 17.90
C PRO A 82 3.03 -22.67 17.89
N ASN A 83 2.72 -23.47 18.91
CA ASN A 83 1.35 -23.88 19.20
C ASN A 83 0.70 -22.84 20.13
N ALA A 84 -0.04 -21.91 19.54
CA ALA A 84 -0.60 -20.75 20.24
C ALA A 84 -2.13 -20.68 20.14
N THR A 85 -2.79 -20.43 21.25
CA THR A 85 -4.23 -20.15 21.30
C THR A 85 -4.50 -19.03 22.31
N GLY A 86 -4.63 -17.80 21.80
CA GLY A 86 -4.97 -16.64 22.61
C GLY A 86 -6.47 -16.41 22.77
N THR A 87 -6.83 -15.23 23.26
CA THR A 87 -8.19 -14.69 23.25
C THR A 87 -8.18 -13.22 22.85
N ALA A 88 -9.32 -12.66 22.43
CA ALA A 88 -9.42 -11.24 22.08
C ALA A 88 -8.92 -10.29 23.17
N THR A 89 -9.12 -10.63 24.46
CA THR A 89 -8.68 -9.81 25.60
C THR A 89 -7.28 -10.12 26.09
N ALA A 90 -6.69 -11.23 25.63
CA ALA A 90 -5.38 -11.71 26.06
C ALA A 90 -4.77 -12.55 24.91
N PRO A 91 -4.26 -11.89 23.85
CA PRO A 91 -3.60 -12.59 22.75
C PRO A 91 -2.28 -13.20 23.23
N VAL A 92 -1.79 -14.21 22.51
CA VAL A 92 -0.40 -14.67 22.63
C VAL A 92 0.51 -13.67 21.90
N VAL A 93 1.63 -13.31 22.51
CA VAL A 93 2.60 -12.38 21.90
C VAL A 93 3.94 -13.06 21.66
N ILE A 94 4.43 -12.97 20.44
CA ILE A 94 5.76 -13.40 20.04
C ILE A 94 6.49 -12.15 19.57
N GLY A 95 7.59 -11.81 20.23
CA GLY A 95 8.35 -10.64 19.84
C GLY A 95 9.71 -10.54 20.48
N ALA A 96 10.15 -9.33 20.81
CA ALA A 96 11.54 -9.08 21.22
C ALA A 96 11.67 -8.51 22.63
N TYR A 97 12.85 -8.69 23.24
CA TYR A 97 13.29 -7.97 24.45
C TYR A 97 14.74 -7.50 24.34
N GLY A 98 15.13 -6.58 25.22
CA GLY A 98 16.48 -6.01 25.24
C GLY A 98 16.62 -4.81 24.30
N THR A 99 17.84 -4.55 23.84
CA THR A 99 18.20 -3.39 23.01
C THR A 99 19.10 -3.81 21.87
N GLY A 100 19.11 -3.03 20.78
CA GLY A 100 19.89 -3.31 19.57
C GLY A 100 19.01 -3.80 18.43
N ASP A 101 19.65 -4.43 17.45
CA ASP A 101 19.01 -4.92 16.23
C ASP A 101 17.89 -5.93 16.54
N LEU A 102 16.94 -6.09 15.60
CA LEU A 102 15.87 -7.06 15.74
C LEU A 102 16.46 -8.47 15.94
N PRO A 103 15.84 -9.35 16.74
CA PRO A 103 16.19 -10.77 16.74
C PRO A 103 15.86 -11.37 15.37
N ALA A 104 16.86 -12.02 14.76
CA ALA A 104 16.72 -12.65 13.45
C ALA A 104 16.24 -14.09 13.56
N ILE A 105 15.23 -14.46 12.76
CA ILE A 105 14.80 -15.83 12.52
C ILE A 105 15.14 -16.18 11.07
N ASN A 106 16.20 -16.97 10.89
CA ASN A 106 16.59 -17.48 9.58
C ASN A 106 15.98 -18.87 9.40
N ALA A 107 15.14 -19.04 8.37
CA ALA A 107 14.48 -20.31 8.08
C ALA A 107 15.45 -21.50 7.89
N ASP A 108 16.73 -21.25 7.60
CA ASP A 108 17.80 -22.26 7.47
C ASP A 108 17.41 -23.40 6.53
N GLY A 109 16.89 -23.02 5.35
CA GLY A 109 16.41 -23.97 4.34
C GLY A 109 15.00 -24.51 4.57
N ALA A 110 14.32 -24.17 5.67
CA ALA A 110 12.89 -24.42 5.83
C ALA A 110 12.04 -23.56 4.88
N VAL A 111 10.78 -23.97 4.65
CA VAL A 111 9.87 -23.25 3.74
C VAL A 111 9.46 -21.90 4.32
N ASN A 112 9.29 -21.78 5.64
CA ASN A 112 8.82 -20.56 6.28
C ASN A 112 9.79 -20.20 7.42
N ALA A 113 10.08 -18.91 7.61
CA ALA A 113 10.71 -18.45 8.84
C ALA A 113 9.73 -18.58 10.02
N VAL A 114 8.49 -18.11 9.83
CA VAL A 114 7.38 -18.25 10.79
C VAL A 114 6.20 -19.00 10.17
N LEU A 115 5.64 -19.96 10.90
CA LEU A 115 4.36 -20.61 10.59
C LEU A 115 3.38 -20.46 11.74
N LEU A 116 2.24 -19.84 11.46
CA LEU A 116 1.08 -19.76 12.33
C LEU A 116 0.00 -20.70 11.77
N ASP A 117 -0.14 -21.90 12.35
CA ASP A 117 -1.08 -22.93 11.86
C ASP A 117 -2.25 -23.11 12.83
N ASN A 118 -3.45 -22.69 12.44
CA ASN A 118 -4.66 -22.70 13.28
C ASN A 118 -4.46 -22.01 14.65
N THR A 119 -3.81 -20.84 14.68
CA THR A 119 -3.37 -20.15 15.92
C THR A 119 -4.12 -18.84 16.20
N PRO A 120 -5.39 -18.88 16.63
CA PRO A 120 -6.17 -17.66 16.83
C PRO A 120 -5.58 -16.76 17.93
N TYR A 121 -5.81 -15.46 17.80
CA TYR A 121 -5.43 -14.40 18.74
C TYR A 121 -3.93 -14.39 19.04
N THR A 122 -3.12 -14.31 17.99
CA THR A 122 -1.66 -14.35 18.04
C THR A 122 -1.07 -13.10 17.40
N THR A 123 -0.17 -12.44 18.12
CA THR A 123 0.63 -11.31 17.62
C THR A 123 2.07 -11.74 17.41
N VAL A 124 2.62 -11.50 16.22
CA VAL A 124 4.05 -11.63 15.91
C VAL A 124 4.58 -10.24 15.60
N GLN A 125 5.64 -9.83 16.30
CA GLN A 125 6.15 -8.47 16.19
C GLN A 125 7.63 -8.31 16.45
N ASP A 126 8.24 -7.24 15.93
CA ASP A 126 9.60 -6.83 16.27
C ASP A 126 10.66 -7.92 15.99
N LEU A 127 10.55 -8.63 14.86
CA LEU A 127 11.48 -9.67 14.40
C LEU A 127 12.03 -9.36 13.00
N GLU A 128 13.27 -9.79 12.73
CA GLU A 128 13.84 -9.88 11.39
C GLU A 128 13.65 -11.32 10.87
N LEU A 129 13.12 -11.50 9.67
CA LEU A 129 12.73 -12.79 9.12
C LEU A 129 13.34 -13.02 7.74
N THR A 130 14.10 -14.11 7.58
CA THR A 130 14.70 -14.48 6.29
C THR A 130 14.40 -15.92 5.89
N ALA A 131 14.28 -16.15 4.58
CA ALA A 131 14.06 -17.46 4.01
C ALA A 131 14.77 -17.59 2.66
N ASP A 132 16.10 -17.64 2.71
CA ASP A 132 16.98 -17.70 1.54
C ASP A 132 16.65 -18.89 0.61
N GLY A 133 16.96 -18.71 -0.67
CA GLY A 133 16.69 -19.68 -1.71
C GLY A 133 17.30 -19.29 -3.05
N ASP A 134 17.21 -20.20 -4.01
CA ASP A 134 17.66 -20.03 -5.40
C ASP A 134 16.47 -19.84 -6.36
N ASN A 135 15.32 -19.43 -5.82
CA ASN A 135 14.05 -19.32 -6.51
C ASN A 135 13.53 -20.64 -7.13
N THR A 136 13.98 -21.82 -6.70
CA THR A 136 13.44 -23.11 -7.20
C THR A 136 12.47 -23.80 -6.23
N ALA A 137 12.42 -23.36 -4.97
CA ALA A 137 11.58 -23.91 -3.92
C ALA A 137 10.68 -22.83 -3.28
N TYR A 138 9.59 -23.25 -2.64
CA TYR A 138 8.74 -22.34 -1.88
C TYR A 138 9.49 -21.79 -0.67
N ARG A 139 9.41 -20.47 -0.48
CA ARG A 139 9.97 -19.72 0.64
C ARG A 139 9.01 -18.64 1.13
N ARG A 140 8.90 -18.47 2.44
CA ARG A 140 8.04 -17.47 3.07
C ARG A 140 8.69 -16.84 4.29
N GLY A 141 8.48 -15.55 4.49
CA GLY A 141 8.76 -14.90 5.77
C GLY A 141 7.78 -15.41 6.82
N VAL A 142 6.49 -15.08 6.64
CA VAL A 142 5.39 -15.54 7.48
C VAL A 142 4.38 -16.32 6.65
N TYR A 143 3.99 -17.50 7.15
CA TYR A 143 2.85 -18.24 6.64
C TYR A 143 1.78 -18.36 7.72
N VAL A 144 0.62 -17.76 7.49
CA VAL A 144 -0.57 -17.93 8.33
C VAL A 144 -1.49 -18.90 7.62
N HIS A 145 -1.68 -20.07 8.20
CA HIS A 145 -2.46 -21.14 7.62
C HIS A 145 -3.60 -21.53 8.56
N ALA A 146 -4.78 -21.73 8.00
CA ALA A 146 -5.89 -22.34 8.71
C ALA A 146 -6.53 -23.39 7.82
N ALA A 147 -6.85 -24.57 8.36
CA ALA A 147 -7.51 -25.62 7.61
C ALA A 147 -8.52 -26.39 8.46
N ASP A 148 -9.76 -26.48 7.94
CA ASP A 148 -10.87 -27.17 8.62
C ASP A 148 -11.08 -26.71 10.08
N ALA A 149 -10.85 -25.42 10.34
CA ALA A 149 -10.73 -24.86 11.69
C ALA A 149 -11.91 -23.97 12.11
N GLY A 150 -12.86 -23.70 11.21
CA GLY A 150 -13.81 -22.60 11.40
C GLY A 150 -13.12 -21.25 11.17
N THR A 151 -13.66 -20.19 11.77
CA THR A 151 -13.06 -18.86 11.69
C THR A 151 -11.88 -18.73 12.65
N VAL A 152 -10.68 -18.46 12.13
CA VAL A 152 -9.49 -18.11 12.94
C VAL A 152 -9.42 -16.59 13.06
N SER A 153 -9.45 -16.07 14.29
CA SER A 153 -9.57 -14.62 14.53
C SER A 153 -8.35 -14.00 15.20
N GLY A 154 -8.13 -12.70 15.01
CA GLY A 154 -7.23 -11.89 15.84
C GLY A 154 -5.73 -12.11 15.58
N ILE A 155 -5.34 -12.27 14.32
CA ILE A 155 -3.92 -12.37 13.95
C ILE A 155 -3.35 -10.97 13.76
N THR A 156 -2.20 -10.66 14.36
CA THR A 156 -1.50 -9.40 14.12
C THR A 156 -0.04 -9.65 13.77
N LEU A 157 0.40 -9.14 12.63
CA LEU A 157 1.78 -9.18 12.14
C LEU A 157 2.29 -7.75 12.03
N GLN A 158 3.22 -7.33 12.89
CA GLN A 158 3.58 -5.91 12.95
C GLN A 158 5.05 -5.61 13.24
N ARG A 159 5.58 -4.55 12.63
CA ARG A 159 6.99 -4.12 12.82
C ARG A 159 7.97 -5.28 12.58
N LEU A 160 7.68 -6.07 11.56
CA LEU A 160 8.57 -7.11 11.07
C LEU A 160 9.45 -6.51 9.98
N ASP A 161 10.71 -6.93 9.96
CA ASP A 161 11.61 -6.74 8.83
C ASP A 161 11.72 -8.08 8.10
N ILE A 162 11.17 -8.18 6.89
CA ILE A 162 11.08 -9.43 6.13
C ILE A 162 11.88 -9.28 4.85
N HIS A 163 13.00 -9.97 4.77
CA HIS A 163 13.86 -9.85 3.61
C HIS A 163 14.57 -11.13 3.19
N ASP A 164 15.12 -11.11 1.98
CA ASP A 164 15.82 -12.24 1.36
C ASP A 164 15.00 -13.54 1.36
N VAL A 165 13.68 -13.40 1.17
CA VAL A 165 12.78 -14.53 0.99
C VAL A 165 12.78 -14.90 -0.49
N ARG A 166 13.60 -15.88 -0.91
CA ARG A 166 13.80 -16.18 -2.33
C ARG A 166 13.00 -17.39 -2.79
N GLY A 167 11.68 -17.18 -2.87
CA GLY A 167 10.69 -18.15 -3.28
C GLY A 167 10.66 -18.48 -4.77
N VAL A 168 9.90 -19.53 -5.11
CA VAL A 168 9.83 -20.06 -6.47
C VAL A 168 9.24 -19.06 -7.48
N LEU A 169 9.87 -18.94 -8.65
CA LEU A 169 9.45 -18.03 -9.73
C LEU A 169 9.10 -18.80 -11.01
N PRO A 170 8.32 -18.20 -11.93
CA PRO A 170 8.07 -18.79 -13.24
C PRO A 170 9.34 -19.14 -14.02
N ALA A 171 10.33 -18.24 -14.07
CA ALA A 171 11.53 -18.38 -14.90
C ALA A 171 12.51 -19.48 -14.44
N THR A 172 12.34 -19.99 -13.22
CA THR A 172 13.30 -20.88 -12.55
C THR A 172 12.80 -22.32 -12.45
N VAL A 173 11.61 -22.61 -13.00
CA VAL A 173 11.03 -23.96 -13.06
C VAL A 173 10.74 -24.37 -14.50
N SER A 174 10.74 -25.68 -14.76
CA SER A 174 10.41 -26.21 -16.07
C SER A 174 8.96 -25.87 -16.47
N GLY A 175 8.78 -25.43 -17.72
CA GLY A 175 7.47 -25.06 -18.26
C GLY A 175 7.10 -23.57 -18.11
N ASN A 176 7.82 -22.79 -17.31
CA ASN A 176 7.67 -21.34 -17.19
C ASN A 176 6.23 -20.86 -16.97
N SER A 177 5.45 -21.59 -16.16
CA SER A 177 4.07 -21.23 -15.89
C SER A 177 3.98 -19.89 -15.18
N ALA A 178 3.20 -18.95 -15.72
CA ALA A 178 2.97 -17.65 -15.10
C ALA A 178 2.31 -17.73 -13.70
N ALA A 179 1.73 -18.88 -13.37
CA ALA A 179 1.12 -19.18 -12.07
C ALA A 179 2.10 -19.77 -11.04
N THR A 180 3.35 -20.09 -11.41
CA THR A 180 4.32 -20.69 -10.47
C THR A 180 4.54 -19.77 -9.26
N GLY A 181 4.40 -20.32 -8.05
CA GLY A 181 4.56 -19.55 -6.81
C GLY A 181 3.40 -18.61 -6.48
N LYS A 182 2.32 -18.65 -7.28
CA LYS A 182 1.07 -17.88 -7.12
C LYS A 182 -0.09 -18.85 -6.87
N TYR A 183 -1.15 -18.39 -6.19
CA TYR A 183 -2.33 -19.18 -5.75
C TYR A 183 -2.07 -20.06 -4.52
N ALA A 184 -2.68 -21.25 -4.45
CA ALA A 184 -2.52 -22.14 -3.32
C ALA A 184 -1.05 -22.49 -3.08
N ASN A 185 -0.63 -22.44 -1.82
CA ASN A 185 0.76 -22.60 -1.42
C ASN A 185 1.66 -21.53 -2.08
N ALA A 186 1.21 -20.27 -2.17
CA ALA A 186 1.97 -19.15 -2.72
C ALA A 186 3.31 -18.97 -2.01
N THR A 187 4.24 -18.24 -2.61
CA THR A 187 5.56 -17.94 -2.01
C THR A 187 5.71 -16.43 -1.88
N GLY A 188 6.28 -15.92 -0.79
CA GLY A 188 6.28 -14.47 -0.57
C GLY A 188 6.58 -14.03 0.85
N GLY A 189 6.55 -12.73 1.11
CA GLY A 189 6.90 -12.15 2.41
C GLY A 189 5.92 -12.59 3.49
N ILE A 190 4.64 -12.24 3.32
CA ILE A 190 3.53 -12.67 4.17
C ILE A 190 2.48 -13.36 3.31
N VAL A 191 2.19 -14.62 3.61
CA VAL A 191 1.16 -15.41 2.92
C VAL A 191 0.12 -15.88 3.93
N ILE A 192 -1.15 -15.67 3.64
CA ILE A 192 -2.28 -16.06 4.48
C ILE A 192 -3.23 -16.95 3.67
N GLU A 193 -3.41 -18.20 4.09
CA GLU A 193 -4.25 -19.16 3.37
C GLU A 193 -5.27 -19.84 4.28
N ALA A 194 -6.54 -19.75 3.88
CA ALA A 194 -7.63 -20.54 4.44
C ALA A 194 -7.91 -21.75 3.53
N GLN A 195 -7.75 -22.94 4.07
CA GLN A 195 -7.84 -24.20 3.36
C GLN A 195 -8.86 -25.14 4.03
N GLY A 196 -9.06 -26.34 3.48
CA GLY A 196 -9.89 -27.38 4.09
C GLY A 196 -10.89 -28.02 3.13
N THR A 197 -11.57 -29.07 3.60
CA THR A 197 -12.56 -29.82 2.79
C THR A 197 -13.84 -30.15 3.54
N THR A 198 -13.87 -29.97 4.86
CA THR A 198 -14.94 -30.44 5.74
C THR A 198 -15.57 -29.32 6.57
N THR A 199 -14.78 -28.37 7.07
CA THR A 199 -15.26 -27.27 7.91
C THR A 199 -14.94 -25.94 7.23
N PRO A 200 -15.95 -25.13 6.87
CA PRO A 200 -15.73 -23.79 6.34
C PRO A 200 -14.72 -23.02 7.19
N THR A 201 -13.69 -22.50 6.54
CA THR A 201 -12.54 -21.89 7.20
C THR A 201 -12.28 -20.53 6.59
N ALA A 202 -12.14 -19.53 7.44
CA ALA A 202 -11.92 -18.14 7.07
C ALA A 202 -11.12 -17.44 8.17
N PHE A 203 -10.62 -16.23 7.89
CA PHE A 203 -10.01 -15.37 8.89
C PHE A 203 -10.94 -14.22 9.29
N ALA A 204 -10.81 -13.75 10.52
CA ALA A 204 -11.43 -12.52 10.98
C ALA A 204 -10.42 -11.67 11.76
N ASP A 205 -10.48 -10.34 11.65
CA ASP A 205 -9.66 -9.43 12.47
C ASP A 205 -8.15 -9.74 12.30
N THR A 206 -7.69 -9.74 11.04
CA THR A 206 -6.30 -9.99 10.67
C THR A 206 -5.63 -8.67 10.31
N HIS A 207 -4.58 -8.31 11.03
CA HIS A 207 -3.88 -7.04 10.88
C HIS A 207 -2.42 -7.25 10.45
N ILE A 208 -2.00 -6.58 9.37
CA ILE A 208 -0.64 -6.56 8.84
C ILE A 208 -0.17 -5.11 8.85
N LEU A 209 0.62 -4.74 9.86
CA LEU A 209 0.83 -3.34 10.26
C LEU A 209 2.32 -2.97 10.30
N ASP A 210 2.68 -1.86 9.65
CA ASP A 210 3.98 -1.21 9.86
C ASP A 210 5.18 -2.15 9.64
N ASN A 211 5.11 -3.04 8.64
CA ASN A 211 6.20 -3.97 8.29
C ASN A 211 7.06 -3.40 7.16
N GLU A 212 8.34 -3.74 7.19
CA GLU A 212 9.30 -3.51 6.11
C GLU A 212 9.52 -4.84 5.39
N ILE A 213 9.22 -4.90 4.09
CA ILE A 213 9.27 -6.14 3.31
C ILE A 213 10.08 -5.87 2.05
N HIS A 214 11.24 -6.50 1.93
CA HIS A 214 12.11 -6.21 0.81
C HIS A 214 12.88 -7.39 0.27
N SER A 215 13.20 -7.36 -1.03
CA SER A 215 14.03 -8.42 -1.63
C SER A 215 13.36 -9.80 -1.48
N VAL A 216 12.07 -9.84 -1.82
CA VAL A 216 11.16 -10.97 -1.60
C VAL A 216 10.64 -11.51 -2.93
N ASP A 217 10.55 -12.84 -3.01
CA ASP A 217 9.99 -13.59 -4.13
C ASP A 217 8.96 -14.61 -3.61
N ARG A 218 7.79 -14.75 -4.22
CA ARG A 218 7.26 -14.03 -5.38
C ARG A 218 6.42 -12.84 -4.91
N GLU A 219 5.47 -13.07 -4.03
CA GLU A 219 4.49 -12.07 -3.59
C GLU A 219 5.02 -11.27 -2.39
N GLY A 220 4.63 -10.00 -2.25
CA GLY A 220 4.89 -9.24 -1.02
C GLY A 220 3.98 -9.69 0.12
N ILE A 221 2.71 -9.28 0.06
CA ILE A 221 1.63 -9.68 0.97
C ILE A 221 0.52 -10.35 0.16
N TYR A 222 0.12 -11.56 0.54
CA TYR A 222 -0.83 -12.36 -0.23
C TYR A 222 -1.86 -13.07 0.65
N THR A 223 -3.14 -12.91 0.34
CA THR A 223 -4.22 -13.73 0.93
C THR A 223 -4.88 -14.60 -0.13
N TRP A 224 -5.28 -15.81 0.25
CA TRP A 224 -6.08 -16.69 -0.61
C TRP A 224 -6.91 -17.70 0.21
N SER A 225 -7.98 -18.21 -0.37
CA SER A 225 -8.81 -19.26 0.24
C SER A 225 -9.30 -20.23 -0.82
N ASN A 226 -9.38 -21.53 -0.50
CA ASN A 226 -10.07 -22.51 -1.35
C ASN A 226 -11.60 -22.50 -1.17
N TRP A 227 -12.08 -21.89 -0.08
CA TRP A 227 -13.49 -21.61 0.23
C TRP A 227 -13.97 -20.41 -0.58
N CYS A 228 -13.94 -20.55 -1.91
CA CYS A 228 -14.12 -19.43 -2.82
C CYS A 228 -15.17 -19.62 -3.92
N ARG A 229 -15.91 -20.76 -3.94
CA ARG A 229 -16.99 -20.99 -4.91
C ARG A 229 -18.24 -20.19 -4.58
N ARG A 230 -18.54 -19.20 -5.42
CA ARG A 230 -19.78 -18.43 -5.42
C ARG A 230 -20.29 -18.22 -6.84
N THR A 231 -21.51 -17.72 -6.98
CA THR A 231 -22.13 -17.45 -8.28
C THR A 231 -21.33 -16.49 -9.17
N GLN A 232 -20.58 -15.58 -8.56
CA GLN A 232 -19.75 -14.57 -9.21
C GLN A 232 -18.34 -15.09 -9.55
N LEU A 233 -17.98 -16.34 -9.21
CA LEU A 233 -16.64 -16.86 -9.43
C LEU A 233 -16.35 -17.03 -10.93
N ALA A 234 -15.27 -16.42 -11.41
CA ALA A 234 -14.80 -16.60 -12.78
C ALA A 234 -14.43 -18.06 -13.05
N ALA A 235 -14.84 -18.60 -14.20
CA ALA A 235 -14.80 -20.03 -14.47
C ALA A 235 -13.39 -20.64 -14.39
N PHE A 236 -12.35 -19.87 -14.73
CA PHE A 236 -10.97 -20.34 -14.69
C PHE A 236 -10.45 -20.63 -13.28
N TRP A 237 -11.10 -20.09 -12.23
CA TRP A 237 -10.79 -20.41 -10.84
C TRP A 237 -11.51 -21.65 -10.30
N ASN A 238 -12.40 -22.30 -11.05
CA ASN A 238 -13.13 -23.48 -10.56
C ASN A 238 -12.22 -24.66 -10.13
N THR A 239 -11.01 -24.74 -10.68
CA THR A 239 -10.00 -25.74 -10.30
C THR A 239 -9.20 -25.36 -9.06
N LEU A 240 -9.12 -24.07 -8.74
CA LEU A 240 -8.45 -23.54 -7.55
C LEU A 240 -9.41 -23.48 -6.36
N CYS A 241 -10.66 -23.06 -6.59
CA CYS A 241 -11.72 -23.04 -5.61
C CYS A 241 -12.36 -24.41 -5.48
N THR A 242 -12.23 -25.06 -4.33
CA THR A 242 -12.74 -26.42 -4.11
C THR A 242 -13.93 -26.48 -3.15
N ALA A 243 -14.21 -25.41 -2.42
CA ALA A 243 -15.29 -25.35 -1.44
C ALA A 243 -16.16 -24.09 -1.58
N GLY A 244 -17.35 -24.11 -0.97
CA GLY A 244 -18.30 -23.00 -0.99
C GLY A 244 -17.70 -21.74 -0.40
N TRP A 245 -18.05 -20.59 -0.96
CA TRP A 245 -17.54 -19.29 -0.55
C TRP A 245 -17.78 -19.02 0.94
N ASP A 246 -16.70 -18.79 1.68
CA ASP A 246 -16.68 -18.35 3.08
C ASP A 246 -15.64 -17.22 3.21
N ALA A 247 -16.12 -15.99 3.22
CA ALA A 247 -15.26 -14.80 3.13
C ALA A 247 -14.49 -14.59 4.43
N SER A 248 -13.24 -14.16 4.31
CA SER A 248 -12.52 -13.55 5.43
C SER A 248 -12.98 -12.11 5.63
N THR A 249 -12.97 -11.63 6.88
CA THR A 249 -13.47 -10.29 7.24
C THR A 249 -12.49 -9.54 8.13
N GLY A 250 -12.56 -8.21 8.15
CA GLY A 250 -11.72 -7.40 9.05
C GLY A 250 -10.22 -7.51 8.75
N LEU A 251 -9.84 -7.75 7.50
CA LEU A 251 -8.46 -7.62 7.07
C LEU A 251 -8.06 -6.14 7.06
N VAL A 252 -6.97 -5.80 7.75
CA VAL A 252 -6.33 -4.50 7.69
C VAL A 252 -4.87 -4.66 7.27
N VAL A 253 -4.50 -4.04 6.15
CA VAL A 253 -3.11 -3.96 5.68
C VAL A 253 -2.71 -2.49 5.68
N ARG A 254 -1.91 -2.07 6.66
CA ARG A 254 -1.61 -0.65 6.88
C ARG A 254 -0.16 -0.34 7.18
N GLY A 255 0.35 0.74 6.62
CA GLY A 255 1.66 1.29 7.03
C GLY A 255 2.84 0.46 6.57
N ASN A 256 2.64 -0.52 5.68
CA ASN A 256 3.71 -1.40 5.23
C ASN A 256 4.51 -0.74 4.11
N ASP A 257 5.83 -0.92 4.14
CA ASP A 257 6.76 -0.52 3.08
C ASP A 257 7.28 -1.76 2.37
N LEU A 258 6.98 -1.87 1.08
CA LEU A 258 7.33 -3.00 0.22
C LEU A 258 8.26 -2.51 -0.89
N ARG A 259 9.45 -3.09 -0.98
CA ARG A 259 10.43 -2.75 -2.02
C ARG A 259 11.09 -3.96 -2.65
N ASP A 260 11.51 -3.86 -3.91
CA ASP A 260 12.21 -4.94 -4.60
C ASP A 260 11.42 -6.27 -4.56
N ILE A 261 10.14 -6.23 -4.94
CA ILE A 261 9.23 -7.39 -4.89
C ILE A 261 9.24 -8.13 -6.23
N GLY A 262 9.37 -9.45 -6.16
CA GLY A 262 9.57 -10.30 -7.34
C GLY A 262 8.37 -10.37 -8.27
N GLY A 263 7.16 -10.35 -7.70
CA GLY A 263 5.87 -10.55 -8.36
C GLY A 263 4.85 -9.48 -7.94
N ASP A 264 3.72 -9.88 -7.37
CA ASP A 264 2.69 -8.95 -6.91
C ASP A 264 3.11 -8.26 -5.59
N GLY A 265 2.71 -6.99 -5.40
CA GLY A 265 2.95 -6.26 -4.15
C GLY A 265 2.02 -6.74 -3.03
N ILE A 266 0.79 -6.20 -2.98
CA ILE A 266 -0.23 -6.53 -1.97
C ILE A 266 -1.47 -7.10 -2.65
N VAL A 267 -1.90 -8.29 -2.22
CA VAL A 267 -3.02 -9.02 -2.82
C VAL A 267 -4.03 -9.44 -1.74
N ALA A 268 -5.19 -8.80 -1.73
CA ALA A 268 -6.25 -9.06 -0.76
C ALA A 268 -7.43 -9.82 -1.41
N LYS A 269 -7.32 -11.15 -1.54
CA LYS A 269 -8.37 -12.02 -2.11
C LYS A 269 -9.24 -12.68 -1.05
N GLY A 270 -10.47 -13.00 -1.44
CA GLY A 270 -11.38 -13.77 -0.60
C GLY A 270 -11.94 -12.97 0.58
N GLN A 271 -12.03 -11.64 0.44
CA GLN A 271 -12.37 -10.73 1.55
C GLN A 271 -13.79 -10.16 1.41
N ASP A 272 -14.42 -9.85 2.54
CA ASP A 272 -15.54 -8.93 2.63
C ASP A 272 -15.15 -7.78 3.57
N GLY A 273 -15.00 -6.58 3.01
CA GLY A 273 -14.65 -5.37 3.78
C GLY A 273 -13.17 -5.22 4.14
N ALA A 274 -12.25 -5.67 3.29
CA ALA A 274 -10.81 -5.42 3.51
C ALA A 274 -10.46 -3.93 3.49
N LEU A 275 -9.57 -3.49 4.38
CA LEU A 275 -8.99 -2.16 4.41
C LEU A 275 -7.51 -2.22 4.11
N VAL A 276 -7.10 -1.68 2.96
CA VAL A 276 -5.69 -1.60 2.53
C VAL A 276 -5.32 -0.14 2.41
N GLU A 277 -4.55 0.38 3.37
CA GLU A 277 -4.26 1.81 3.40
C GLU A 277 -2.88 2.23 3.89
N HIS A 278 -2.39 3.38 3.47
CA HIS A 278 -1.09 3.92 3.89
C HIS A 278 0.08 2.94 3.64
N ASN A 279 0.00 2.12 2.59
CA ASN A 279 1.12 1.25 2.19
C ASN A 279 1.91 1.90 1.07
N GLN A 280 3.22 1.65 1.06
CA GLN A 280 4.13 2.04 -0.01
C GLN A 280 4.62 0.76 -0.72
N VAL A 281 4.52 0.74 -2.05
CA VAL A 281 5.07 -0.33 -2.90
C VAL A 281 5.98 0.31 -3.94
N THR A 282 7.29 0.05 -3.85
CA THR A 282 8.31 0.60 -4.75
C THR A 282 9.12 -0.52 -5.40
N GLY A 283 8.88 -0.76 -6.69
CA GLY A 283 9.51 -1.85 -7.42
C GLY A 283 8.79 -3.17 -7.18
N PHE A 284 7.95 -3.55 -8.14
CA PHE A 284 7.27 -4.84 -8.14
C PHE A 284 7.39 -5.50 -9.52
N ASN A 285 7.17 -6.81 -9.55
CA ASN A 285 7.48 -7.66 -10.68
C ASN A 285 8.97 -7.61 -11.11
N GLU A 286 9.89 -7.35 -10.18
CA GLU A 286 11.32 -7.17 -10.49
C GLU A 286 11.99 -8.43 -11.08
N ARG A 287 11.42 -9.61 -10.81
CA ARG A 287 12.05 -10.89 -11.18
C ARG A 287 11.11 -11.89 -11.83
N ALA A 288 9.81 -11.84 -11.56
CA ALA A 288 8.87 -12.84 -12.04
C ALA A 288 8.66 -12.79 -13.55
N GLY A 289 8.81 -11.61 -14.18
CA GLY A 289 8.67 -11.43 -15.64
C GLY A 289 7.33 -11.92 -16.20
N SER A 290 6.27 -11.93 -15.38
CA SER A 290 4.95 -12.47 -15.68
C SER A 290 3.84 -11.44 -15.38
N VAL A 291 2.63 -11.90 -15.12
CA VAL A 291 1.42 -11.09 -14.88
C VAL A 291 1.27 -10.80 -13.38
N ASN A 292 1.59 -9.56 -12.99
CA ASN A 292 1.58 -9.10 -11.60
C ASN A 292 1.22 -7.61 -11.53
N ILE A 293 0.65 -7.20 -10.40
CA ILE A 293 0.09 -5.87 -10.10
C ILE A 293 0.63 -5.39 -8.75
N GLY A 294 0.72 -4.07 -8.55
CA GLY A 294 1.15 -3.46 -7.30
C GLY A 294 0.23 -3.79 -6.13
N ILE A 295 -1.03 -3.32 -6.16
CA ILE A 295 -2.04 -3.59 -5.10
C ILE A 295 -3.38 -3.96 -5.71
N TRP A 296 -3.94 -5.12 -5.36
CA TRP A 296 -5.18 -5.58 -5.97
C TRP A 296 -6.02 -6.55 -5.16
N THR A 297 -7.23 -6.82 -5.67
CA THR A 297 -8.17 -7.78 -5.12
C THR A 297 -8.84 -8.58 -6.22
N ALA A 298 -9.22 -9.82 -5.89
CA ALA A 298 -10.09 -10.66 -6.70
C ALA A 298 -11.02 -11.44 -5.79
N ASN A 299 -12.18 -11.80 -6.33
CA ASN A 299 -13.22 -12.57 -5.63
C ASN A 299 -13.37 -12.02 -4.22
N SER A 300 -13.81 -10.77 -4.09
CA SER A 300 -13.94 -10.03 -2.83
C SER A 300 -15.07 -9.01 -2.92
N ASP A 301 -15.66 -8.65 -1.78
CA ASP A 301 -16.73 -7.66 -1.69
C ASP A 301 -16.31 -6.48 -0.80
N ASN A 302 -16.77 -5.27 -1.15
CA ASN A 302 -16.76 -4.09 -0.30
C ASN A 302 -15.37 -3.65 0.22
N GLY A 303 -14.29 -3.93 -0.52
CA GLY A 303 -12.95 -3.54 -0.13
C GLY A 303 -12.71 -2.03 -0.23
N LEU A 304 -11.87 -1.47 0.65
CA LEU A 304 -11.45 -0.07 0.63
C LEU A 304 -9.92 0.01 0.55
N PHE A 305 -9.44 0.56 -0.57
CA PHE A 305 -8.03 0.73 -0.89
C PHE A 305 -7.73 2.22 -0.92
N GLN A 306 -7.05 2.75 0.10
CA GLN A 306 -6.87 4.20 0.22
C GLN A 306 -5.53 4.69 0.74
N TYR A 307 -5.09 5.88 0.32
CA TYR A 307 -3.83 6.46 0.78
C TYR A 307 -2.58 5.59 0.52
N ASN A 308 -2.62 4.69 -0.46
CA ASN A 308 -1.46 3.89 -0.85
C ASN A 308 -0.62 4.61 -1.91
N GLU A 309 0.68 4.34 -1.94
CA GLU A 309 1.61 4.82 -2.96
C GLU A 309 2.21 3.61 -3.70
N VAL A 310 2.09 3.56 -5.03
CA VAL A 310 2.59 2.44 -5.86
C VAL A 310 3.42 2.94 -7.03
N SER A 311 4.66 2.45 -7.13
CA SER A 311 5.61 2.88 -8.14
C SER A 311 6.57 1.80 -8.62
N GLY A 312 7.19 2.04 -9.77
CA GLY A 312 8.29 1.23 -10.28
C GLY A 312 7.89 -0.17 -10.76
N GLY A 313 6.63 -0.41 -11.11
CA GLY A 313 6.22 -1.69 -11.68
C GLY A 313 6.96 -2.04 -12.97
N ASN A 314 7.64 -3.19 -13.02
CA ASN A 314 8.56 -3.57 -14.09
C ASN A 314 7.98 -4.67 -15.01
N THR A 315 6.88 -4.35 -15.71
CA THR A 315 6.30 -5.19 -16.78
C THR A 315 5.21 -4.47 -17.53
N THR A 316 4.97 -4.90 -18.77
CA THR A 316 3.82 -4.48 -19.58
C THR A 316 2.88 -5.63 -19.91
N LYS A 317 3.10 -6.84 -19.37
CA LYS A 317 2.17 -7.98 -19.52
C LYS A 317 0.87 -7.68 -18.76
N ASP A 318 1.04 -7.28 -17.51
CA ASP A 318 0.13 -6.44 -16.73
C ASP A 318 0.95 -5.21 -16.32
N GLY A 319 1.26 -5.06 -15.01
CA GLY A 319 2.17 -4.05 -14.45
C GLY A 319 1.50 -2.76 -14.02
N GLN A 320 0.17 -2.75 -13.88
CA GLN A 320 -0.55 -1.60 -13.37
C GLN A 320 -0.34 -1.45 -11.86
N SER A 321 -0.53 -0.22 -11.38
CA SER A 321 -0.48 0.09 -9.95
C SER A 321 -1.56 -0.66 -9.18
N TYR A 322 -2.78 -0.66 -9.72
CA TYR A 322 -3.97 -1.20 -9.07
C TYR A 322 -4.79 -2.10 -9.98
N ASP A 323 -5.57 -3.01 -9.39
CA ASP A 323 -6.51 -3.85 -10.15
C ASP A 323 -7.81 -4.13 -9.39
N VAL A 324 -8.92 -4.02 -10.13
CA VAL A 324 -10.24 -4.54 -9.75
C VAL A 324 -10.47 -5.82 -10.57
N ASP A 325 -9.96 -6.93 -10.06
CA ASP A 325 -10.00 -8.21 -10.76
C ASP A 325 -11.37 -8.89 -10.58
N HIS A 326 -11.54 -10.01 -11.26
CA HIS A 326 -12.76 -10.77 -11.40
C HIS A 326 -13.47 -11.07 -10.09
N SER A 327 -14.77 -11.37 -10.22
CA SER A 327 -15.60 -11.80 -9.09
C SER A 327 -15.64 -10.77 -7.96
N THR A 328 -15.32 -9.51 -8.24
CA THR A 328 -15.26 -8.42 -7.25
C THR A 328 -16.50 -7.55 -7.31
N LYS A 329 -16.97 -7.09 -6.15
CA LYS A 329 -18.12 -6.19 -6.04
C LYS A 329 -17.89 -5.06 -5.03
N GLY A 330 -18.29 -3.85 -5.38
CA GLY A 330 -18.42 -2.75 -4.41
C GLY A 330 -17.09 -2.21 -3.86
N THR A 331 -15.97 -2.58 -4.47
CA THR A 331 -14.63 -2.14 -4.04
C THR A 331 -14.39 -0.68 -4.40
N VAL A 332 -13.76 0.05 -3.49
CA VAL A 332 -13.41 1.46 -3.65
C VAL A 332 -11.90 1.63 -3.62
N PHE A 333 -11.33 2.26 -4.65
CA PHE A 333 -9.97 2.78 -4.66
C PHE A 333 -10.01 4.31 -4.59
N GLN A 334 -9.53 4.89 -3.49
CA GLN A 334 -9.55 6.34 -3.28
C GLN A 334 -8.29 6.92 -2.66
N TYR A 335 -7.96 8.17 -3.00
CA TYR A 335 -6.84 8.89 -2.36
C TYR A 335 -5.47 8.22 -2.54
N ASN A 336 -5.31 7.38 -3.56
CA ASN A 336 -4.05 6.70 -3.83
C ASN A 336 -3.17 7.52 -4.79
N LEU A 337 -1.86 7.34 -4.67
CA LEU A 337 -0.85 7.91 -5.57
C LEU A 337 -0.17 6.79 -6.34
N SER A 338 -0.10 6.91 -7.66
CA SER A 338 0.74 6.05 -8.48
C SER A 338 1.70 6.84 -9.32
N HIS A 339 2.89 6.30 -9.54
CA HIS A 339 3.79 6.87 -10.53
C HIS A 339 4.78 5.88 -11.15
N ASP A 340 5.13 6.15 -12.41
CA ASP A 340 6.21 5.47 -13.13
C ASP A 340 6.07 3.94 -13.19
N ASN A 341 4.83 3.42 -13.24
CA ASN A 341 4.58 1.99 -13.43
C ASN A 341 4.52 1.67 -14.93
N ASP A 342 5.31 0.69 -15.39
CA ASP A 342 5.39 0.34 -16.81
C ASP A 342 4.05 -0.12 -17.37
N GLY A 343 3.25 -0.88 -16.62
CA GLY A 343 1.98 -1.40 -17.09
C GLY A 343 0.86 -0.36 -17.09
N GLY A 344 0.94 0.61 -16.18
CA GLY A 344 0.08 1.78 -16.13
C GLY A 344 -0.66 1.92 -14.80
N PHE A 345 -1.90 2.43 -14.81
CA PHE A 345 -2.57 2.89 -13.59
C PHE A 345 -3.56 1.85 -13.02
N PHE A 346 -4.59 1.46 -13.77
CA PHE A 346 -5.59 0.46 -13.35
C PHE A 346 -5.76 -0.63 -14.40
N LEU A 347 -5.77 -1.88 -13.92
CA LEU A 347 -6.39 -3.02 -14.59
C LEU A 347 -7.81 -3.21 -14.03
N ILE A 348 -8.73 -3.63 -14.87
CA ILE A 348 -10.07 -4.07 -14.48
C ILE A 348 -10.35 -5.34 -15.27
N CYS A 349 -10.51 -6.48 -14.58
CA CYS A 349 -10.43 -7.77 -15.24
C CYS A 349 -11.62 -8.69 -14.92
N PRO A 350 -12.81 -8.52 -15.56
CA PRO A 350 -14.02 -9.25 -15.14
C PRO A 350 -14.07 -10.73 -15.53
N TYR A 351 -13.54 -11.07 -16.71
CA TYR A 351 -13.66 -12.37 -17.37
C TYR A 351 -15.12 -12.76 -17.71
N ASP A 352 -15.59 -13.93 -17.28
CA ASP A 352 -16.88 -14.49 -17.66
C ASP A 352 -18.03 -14.12 -16.71
N THR A 353 -17.72 -13.39 -15.64
CA THR A 353 -18.68 -12.89 -14.65
C THR A 353 -18.49 -11.38 -14.46
N PRO A 354 -19.55 -10.58 -14.34
CA PRO A 354 -19.38 -9.15 -14.21
C PRO A 354 -18.59 -8.76 -12.95
N VAL A 355 -17.74 -7.75 -13.07
CA VAL A 355 -17.26 -6.96 -11.93
C VAL A 355 -18.25 -5.82 -11.76
N THR A 356 -18.68 -5.58 -10.51
CA THR A 356 -19.86 -4.75 -10.25
C THR A 356 -19.63 -3.66 -9.21
N ASP A 357 -20.26 -2.51 -9.41
CA ASP A 357 -20.39 -1.42 -8.42
C ASP A 357 -19.04 -0.89 -7.87
N PHE A 358 -17.94 -1.00 -8.62
CA PHE A 358 -16.65 -0.48 -8.16
C PHE A 358 -16.57 1.05 -8.31
N VAL A 359 -15.77 1.68 -7.45
CA VAL A 359 -15.50 3.12 -7.50
C VAL A 359 -13.99 3.37 -7.49
N ILE A 360 -13.50 4.14 -8.47
CA ILE A 360 -12.11 4.64 -8.52
C ILE A 360 -12.19 6.16 -8.46
N ARG A 361 -11.85 6.77 -7.32
CA ARG A 361 -12.01 8.22 -7.14
C ARG A 361 -10.88 8.94 -6.45
N ASP A 362 -10.73 10.23 -6.72
CA ASP A 362 -9.81 11.10 -5.98
C ASP A 362 -8.37 10.55 -5.92
N ASN A 363 -7.95 9.78 -6.91
CA ASN A 363 -6.59 9.25 -7.02
C ASN A 363 -5.74 10.17 -7.91
N ILE A 364 -4.41 10.11 -7.71
CA ILE A 364 -3.43 10.84 -8.52
C ILE A 364 -2.53 9.83 -9.22
N SER A 365 -2.40 9.94 -10.54
CA SER A 365 -1.48 9.13 -11.35
C SER A 365 -0.50 10.04 -12.08
N VAL A 366 0.80 9.73 -11.97
CA VAL A 366 1.90 10.52 -12.52
C VAL A 366 2.80 9.63 -13.38
N ASN A 367 2.82 9.86 -14.68
CA ASN A 367 3.74 9.17 -15.60
C ASN A 367 3.62 7.63 -15.64
N ASP A 368 2.50 7.06 -15.19
CA ASP A 368 2.16 5.66 -15.48
C ASP A 368 2.07 5.44 -16.99
N ARG A 369 2.70 4.34 -17.48
CA ARG A 369 3.18 4.29 -18.87
C ARG A 369 2.24 3.62 -19.85
N THR A 370 2.10 2.30 -19.85
CA THR A 370 1.55 1.61 -21.04
C THR A 370 0.04 1.83 -21.20
N ARG A 371 -0.77 1.62 -20.14
CA ARG A 371 -2.23 1.76 -20.19
C ARG A 371 -2.79 2.42 -18.92
N THR A 372 -3.47 3.54 -19.03
CA THR A 372 -4.07 4.21 -17.86
C THR A 372 -5.19 3.34 -17.28
N PHE A 373 -6.20 2.98 -18.08
CA PHE A 373 -7.25 2.04 -17.70
C PHE A 373 -7.29 0.91 -18.73
N GLN A 374 -6.98 -0.31 -18.30
CA GLN A 374 -7.09 -1.51 -19.13
C GLN A 374 -8.28 -2.35 -18.67
N ILE A 375 -9.21 -2.61 -19.60
CA ILE A 375 -10.33 -3.52 -19.38
C ILE A 375 -10.03 -4.84 -20.07
N CYS A 376 -10.01 -5.94 -19.32
CA CYS A 376 -9.92 -7.29 -19.88
C CYS A 376 -11.23 -7.72 -20.55
N ALA A 377 -11.27 -8.97 -21.03
CA ALA A 377 -12.54 -9.57 -21.45
C ALA A 377 -13.53 -9.57 -20.27
N GLY A 378 -14.79 -9.17 -20.50
CA GLY A 378 -15.88 -9.37 -19.56
C GLY A 378 -16.77 -8.13 -19.39
N GLU A 379 -17.90 -8.33 -18.70
CA GLU A 379 -18.89 -7.29 -18.44
C GLU A 379 -18.50 -6.43 -17.24
N ILE A 380 -18.78 -5.13 -17.32
CA ILE A 380 -18.78 -4.22 -16.16
C ILE A 380 -20.20 -3.73 -15.96
N ALA A 381 -20.68 -3.77 -14.70
CA ALA A 381 -21.97 -3.19 -14.32
C ALA A 381 -21.78 -2.16 -13.19
N GLY A 382 -22.24 -0.92 -13.40
CA GLY A 382 -22.20 0.14 -12.39
C GLY A 382 -20.80 0.65 -12.00
N GLY A 383 -19.81 0.54 -12.89
CA GLY A 383 -18.45 1.03 -12.62
C GLY A 383 -18.36 2.56 -12.67
N GLN A 384 -17.70 3.17 -11.68
CA GLN A 384 -17.56 4.63 -11.60
C GLN A 384 -16.11 5.06 -11.41
N ILE A 385 -15.63 5.97 -12.26
CA ILE A 385 -14.27 6.51 -12.23
C ILE A 385 -14.36 8.03 -12.23
N TYR A 386 -14.13 8.68 -11.09
CA TYR A 386 -14.34 10.13 -10.99
C TYR A 386 -13.37 10.90 -10.10
N ASN A 387 -13.24 12.20 -10.35
CA ASN A 387 -12.37 13.08 -9.55
C ASN A 387 -10.90 12.64 -9.49
N ASN A 388 -10.43 11.79 -10.41
CA ASN A 388 -9.02 11.43 -10.48
C ASN A 388 -8.22 12.51 -11.22
N THR A 389 -6.93 12.64 -10.91
CA THR A 389 -6.00 13.53 -11.62
C THR A 389 -4.86 12.73 -12.23
N ILE A 390 -4.85 12.62 -13.55
CA ILE A 390 -3.85 11.88 -14.33
C ILE A 390 -2.96 12.87 -15.07
N SER A 391 -1.65 12.80 -14.83
CA SER A 391 -0.64 13.63 -15.48
C SER A 391 0.38 12.78 -16.24
N VAL A 392 0.44 12.99 -17.55
CA VAL A 392 1.33 12.29 -18.48
C VAL A 392 2.41 13.26 -18.99
N GLY A 393 3.65 12.97 -18.64
CA GLY A 393 4.85 13.73 -19.01
C GLY A 393 5.23 13.64 -20.49
N SER A 394 6.36 14.27 -20.82
CA SER A 394 6.94 14.25 -22.17
C SER A 394 7.48 12.87 -22.52
N GLY A 395 7.48 12.50 -23.81
CA GLY A 395 7.96 11.21 -24.31
C GLY A 395 6.99 10.05 -24.12
N LEU A 396 6.09 10.10 -23.14
CA LEU A 396 5.14 9.03 -22.85
C LEU A 396 3.98 9.00 -23.83
N SER A 397 3.47 7.80 -24.12
CA SER A 397 2.33 7.59 -25.02
C SER A 397 1.36 6.49 -24.54
N PRO A 398 0.70 6.64 -23.37
CA PRO A 398 -0.25 5.67 -22.87
C PRO A 398 -1.48 5.52 -23.79
N VAL A 399 -2.08 4.34 -23.76
CA VAL A 399 -3.49 4.18 -24.12
C VAL A 399 -4.32 4.50 -22.87
N PHE A 400 -5.16 5.55 -22.91
CA PHE A 400 -5.94 5.96 -21.75
C PHE A 400 -6.97 4.90 -21.36
N LEU A 401 -7.73 4.41 -22.34
CA LEU A 401 -8.70 3.34 -22.14
C LEU A 401 -8.50 2.26 -23.20
N THR A 402 -8.31 1.02 -22.74
CA THR A 402 -8.26 -0.17 -23.60
C THR A 402 -9.45 -1.08 -23.30
N GLU A 403 -10.24 -1.39 -24.30
CA GLU A 403 -11.38 -2.31 -24.25
C GLU A 403 -11.01 -3.62 -24.96
N SER A 404 -10.77 -4.69 -24.19
CA SER A 404 -10.45 -6.01 -24.73
C SER A 404 -11.66 -6.95 -24.69
N THR A 405 -12.86 -6.42 -24.91
CA THR A 405 -14.11 -7.16 -24.79
C THR A 405 -15.17 -6.70 -25.80
N THR A 406 -16.20 -7.52 -25.96
CA THR A 406 -17.46 -7.15 -26.66
C THR A 406 -18.66 -7.23 -25.72
N ALA A 407 -18.43 -7.50 -24.43
CA ALA A 407 -19.45 -7.45 -23.40
C ALA A 407 -19.77 -6.00 -23.06
N THR A 408 -20.92 -5.77 -22.43
CA THR A 408 -21.35 -4.42 -22.07
C THR A 408 -20.47 -3.82 -20.97
N LEU A 409 -20.06 -2.57 -21.18
CA LEU A 409 -19.30 -1.78 -20.21
C LEU A 409 -20.14 -0.62 -19.67
N ASP A 410 -20.96 -0.87 -18.65
CA ASP A 410 -21.63 0.20 -17.90
C ASP A 410 -20.61 0.89 -16.97
N LEU A 411 -19.92 1.89 -17.54
CA LEU A 411 -18.76 2.54 -16.95
C LEU A 411 -18.80 4.06 -17.18
N ALA A 412 -18.74 4.82 -16.10
CA ALA A 412 -18.78 6.28 -16.15
C ALA A 412 -17.45 6.93 -15.74
N PHE A 413 -16.95 7.84 -16.58
CA PHE A 413 -15.83 8.74 -16.27
C PHE A 413 -16.35 10.15 -16.02
N THR A 414 -16.28 10.64 -14.78
CA THR A 414 -16.82 11.95 -14.40
C THR A 414 -15.81 12.82 -13.66
N ASN A 415 -15.74 14.13 -13.89
CA ASN A 415 -14.88 15.04 -13.10
C ASN A 415 -13.38 14.69 -13.08
N ASN A 416 -12.84 13.92 -14.02
CA ASN A 416 -11.41 13.60 -14.03
C ASN A 416 -10.61 14.70 -14.74
N ILE A 417 -9.36 14.93 -14.30
CA ILE A 417 -8.36 15.68 -15.04
C ILE A 417 -7.42 14.70 -15.74
N VAL A 418 -7.24 14.87 -17.05
CA VAL A 418 -6.23 14.16 -17.84
C VAL A 418 -5.38 15.18 -18.57
N ARG A 419 -4.12 15.28 -18.15
CA ARG A 419 -3.15 16.23 -18.69
C ARG A 419 -2.04 15.51 -19.43
N LYS A 420 -1.75 15.92 -20.66
CA LYS A 420 -0.57 15.50 -21.42
C LYS A 420 0.30 16.69 -21.80
N THR A 421 1.62 16.57 -21.61
CA THR A 421 2.59 17.60 -22.04
C THR A 421 3.79 17.04 -22.78
N GLY A 422 4.48 17.88 -23.56
CA GLY A 422 5.67 17.50 -24.32
C GLY A 422 5.39 16.54 -25.48
N THR A 423 6.41 15.82 -25.94
CA THR A 423 6.32 14.86 -27.05
C THR A 423 5.57 13.59 -26.66
N GLY A 424 5.13 12.78 -27.62
CA GLY A 424 4.26 11.61 -27.38
C GLY A 424 2.78 11.98 -27.38
N SER A 425 1.91 11.00 -27.15
CA SER A 425 0.46 11.17 -27.28
C SER A 425 -0.34 10.23 -26.39
N VAL A 426 -1.48 10.69 -25.86
CA VAL A 426 -2.47 9.79 -25.24
C VAL A 426 -3.46 9.32 -26.31
N SER A 427 -3.74 8.01 -26.34
CA SER A 427 -4.66 7.40 -27.31
C SER A 427 -5.84 6.69 -26.65
N TRP A 428 -6.86 6.35 -27.44
CA TRP A 428 -8.10 5.74 -26.99
C TRP A 428 -8.35 4.46 -27.80
N ASN A 429 -8.69 3.37 -27.13
CA ASN A 429 -9.03 2.09 -27.78
C ASN A 429 -10.28 1.50 -27.11
N PHE A 430 -11.43 2.06 -27.42
CA PHE A 430 -12.73 1.61 -26.92
C PHE A 430 -13.82 1.85 -27.98
N SER A 431 -14.92 1.12 -27.87
CA SER A 431 -16.04 1.15 -28.82
C SER A 431 -17.42 1.01 -28.18
N ASP A 432 -17.51 0.54 -26.93
CA ASP A 432 -18.80 0.39 -26.26
C ASP A 432 -19.45 1.75 -25.96
N SER A 433 -20.71 1.91 -26.38
CA SER A 433 -21.49 3.13 -26.19
C SER A 433 -21.95 3.38 -24.75
N HIS A 434 -21.84 2.39 -23.86
CA HIS A 434 -22.18 2.52 -22.44
C HIS A 434 -21.02 3.09 -21.62
N VAL A 435 -19.82 3.21 -22.20
CA VAL A 435 -18.73 4.00 -21.62
C VAL A 435 -19.05 5.48 -21.81
N THR A 436 -19.25 6.19 -20.70
CA THR A 436 -19.64 7.61 -20.73
C THR A 436 -18.55 8.51 -20.17
N PHE A 437 -18.44 9.72 -20.74
CA PHE A 437 -17.50 10.76 -20.29
C PHE A 437 -18.26 12.07 -20.10
N ASP A 438 -18.26 12.59 -18.88
CA ASP A 438 -18.96 13.83 -18.52
C ASP A 438 -18.14 14.71 -17.57
N HIS A 439 -18.14 16.02 -17.77
CA HIS A 439 -17.44 17.01 -16.91
C HIS A 439 -15.94 16.71 -16.67
N ASN A 440 -15.23 16.11 -17.65
CA ASN A 440 -13.79 15.85 -17.55
C ASN A 440 -12.97 16.99 -18.17
N ASP A 441 -11.76 17.22 -17.68
CA ASP A 441 -10.74 18.06 -18.31
C ASP A 441 -9.76 17.20 -19.11
N PHE A 442 -9.72 17.37 -20.43
CA PHE A 442 -8.77 16.74 -21.34
C PHE A 442 -7.83 17.81 -21.90
N TYR A 443 -6.72 18.08 -21.20
CA TYR A 443 -5.74 19.09 -21.59
C TYR A 443 -4.51 18.45 -22.26
N GLY A 444 -4.23 18.85 -23.51
CA GLY A 444 -3.16 18.25 -24.32
C GLY A 444 -3.50 16.84 -24.84
N VAL A 445 -4.75 16.40 -24.66
CA VAL A 445 -5.30 15.11 -25.12
C VAL A 445 -6.57 15.40 -25.91
N SER A 446 -6.84 14.63 -26.97
CA SER A 446 -8.13 14.72 -27.66
C SER A 446 -9.23 14.15 -26.79
N ALA A 447 -10.31 14.90 -26.59
CA ALA A 447 -11.51 14.39 -25.93
C ALA A 447 -12.04 13.14 -26.65
N PRO A 448 -12.46 12.09 -25.92
CA PRO A 448 -13.01 10.89 -26.52
C PRO A 448 -14.37 11.16 -27.19
N THR A 449 -14.73 10.32 -28.15
CA THR A 449 -16.03 10.42 -28.85
C THR A 449 -17.17 10.33 -27.85
N GLY A 450 -18.17 11.21 -27.98
CA GLY A 450 -19.34 11.22 -27.10
C GLY A 450 -19.13 11.92 -25.76
N ALA A 451 -17.93 12.42 -25.47
CA ALA A 451 -17.69 13.21 -24.26
C ALA A 451 -18.55 14.47 -24.22
N THR A 452 -19.10 14.78 -23.04
CA THR A 452 -19.94 15.95 -22.79
C THR A 452 -19.34 16.81 -21.67
N ASN A 453 -19.71 18.10 -21.64
CA ASN A 453 -19.27 19.08 -20.64
C ASN A 453 -17.74 19.13 -20.43
N THR A 454 -16.97 18.88 -21.50
CA THR A 454 -15.52 18.76 -21.45
C THR A 454 -14.83 20.12 -21.33
N ILE A 455 -13.80 20.18 -20.48
CA ILE A 455 -12.81 21.26 -20.44
C ILE A 455 -11.59 20.84 -21.24
N THR A 456 -11.02 21.76 -22.04
CA THR A 456 -9.80 21.51 -22.82
C THR A 456 -8.73 22.59 -22.63
N THR A 457 -8.99 23.54 -21.73
CA THR A 457 -8.01 24.54 -21.29
C THR A 457 -7.11 23.96 -20.22
N ALA A 458 -6.00 24.64 -19.89
CA ALA A 458 -5.10 24.16 -18.84
C ALA A 458 -5.85 23.95 -17.50
N PRO A 459 -5.58 22.84 -16.77
CA PRO A 459 -6.30 22.51 -15.55
C PRO A 459 -5.89 23.35 -14.33
N GLY A 460 -4.80 24.10 -14.42
CA GLY A 460 -4.30 24.92 -13.31
C GLY A 460 -3.69 24.11 -12.17
N LEU A 461 -2.94 23.05 -12.45
CA LEU A 461 -2.22 22.29 -11.41
C LEU A 461 -0.98 23.07 -10.92
N THR A 462 -0.66 22.98 -9.63
CA THR A 462 0.44 23.73 -8.97
C THR A 462 1.83 23.39 -9.50
N ALA A 463 2.17 22.10 -9.59
CA ALA A 463 3.46 21.59 -10.05
C ALA A 463 3.29 20.22 -10.74
N PRO A 464 2.50 20.14 -11.84
CA PRO A 464 2.22 18.86 -12.49
C PRO A 464 3.48 18.24 -13.09
N GLY A 465 3.65 16.93 -12.91
CA GLY A 465 4.81 16.17 -13.36
C GLY A 465 5.75 15.75 -12.23
N THR A 466 5.65 16.37 -11.05
CA THR A 466 6.38 15.93 -9.85
C THR A 466 5.71 14.73 -9.20
N ARG A 467 6.45 13.93 -8.45
CA ARG A 467 5.93 12.86 -7.58
C ARG A 467 5.40 13.35 -6.23
N ASP A 468 5.45 14.65 -5.96
CA ASP A 468 4.77 15.25 -4.81
C ASP A 468 3.27 15.42 -5.12
N PRO A 469 2.36 14.79 -4.37
CA PRO A 469 0.93 14.94 -4.58
C PRO A 469 0.50 16.41 -4.45
N ASN A 470 1.17 17.25 -3.65
CA ASN A 470 0.85 18.68 -3.56
C ASN A 470 1.07 19.45 -4.87
N GLY A 471 1.77 18.87 -5.85
CA GLY A 471 1.87 19.36 -7.22
C GLY A 471 0.57 19.27 -8.03
N TYR A 472 -0.46 18.63 -7.48
CA TYR A 472 -1.76 18.42 -8.13
C TYR A 472 -2.91 19.16 -7.45
N ARG A 473 -2.61 20.11 -6.56
CA ARG A 473 -3.61 21.08 -6.10
C ARG A 473 -3.95 22.04 -7.24
N LEU A 474 -5.19 22.53 -7.25
CA LEU A 474 -5.62 23.52 -8.24
C LEU A 474 -5.18 24.93 -7.85
N LEU A 475 -4.91 25.73 -8.87
CA LEU A 475 -4.61 27.16 -8.79
C LEU A 475 -5.89 27.97 -8.95
N THR A 476 -5.97 29.11 -8.27
CA THR A 476 -7.07 30.06 -8.46
C THR A 476 -7.14 30.59 -9.90
N GLY A 477 -8.35 30.75 -10.44
CA GLY A 477 -8.59 31.37 -11.75
C GLY A 477 -8.66 30.42 -12.94
N TYR A 478 -8.62 29.10 -12.71
CA TYR A 478 -8.74 28.09 -13.73
C TYR A 478 -10.15 27.48 -13.80
N GLY A 479 -10.53 26.99 -14.98
CA GLY A 479 -11.89 26.51 -15.27
C GLY A 479 -12.29 25.21 -14.55
N THR A 480 -11.35 24.56 -13.88
CA THR A 480 -11.54 23.33 -13.10
C THR A 480 -12.11 23.57 -11.69
N LEU A 481 -12.16 24.82 -11.22
CA LEU A 481 -12.68 25.18 -9.91
C LEU A 481 -14.21 25.35 -9.94
N GLY A 482 -14.93 24.56 -9.14
CA GLY A 482 -16.38 24.69 -8.92
C GLY A 482 -17.24 24.42 -10.15
N THR A 483 -16.77 23.59 -11.08
CA THR A 483 -17.40 23.31 -12.38
C THR A 483 -17.70 21.83 -12.63
N GLY A 484 -17.37 20.95 -11.69
CA GLY A 484 -17.64 19.53 -11.80
C GLY A 484 -19.13 19.19 -11.66
N ALA A 485 -19.50 18.00 -12.13
CA ALA A 485 -20.79 17.39 -11.90
C ALA A 485 -20.99 17.08 -10.41
N VAL A 486 -22.20 17.29 -9.90
CA VAL A 486 -22.58 16.94 -8.54
C VAL A 486 -22.90 15.45 -8.48
N LEU A 487 -22.15 14.72 -7.66
CA LEU A 487 -22.35 13.30 -7.39
C LEU A 487 -22.82 13.12 -5.95
N ALA A 488 -23.93 12.41 -5.73
CA ALA A 488 -24.54 12.26 -4.41
C ALA A 488 -23.67 11.43 -3.45
N ASP A 489 -23.08 10.33 -3.93
CA ASP A 489 -22.28 9.38 -3.15
C ASP A 489 -20.77 9.55 -3.40
N ASN A 490 -20.32 10.80 -3.43
CA ASN A 490 -18.93 11.18 -3.77
C ASN A 490 -17.88 10.87 -2.69
N GLY A 491 -18.27 10.27 -1.54
CA GLY A 491 -17.35 9.94 -0.44
C GLY A 491 -17.13 11.06 0.57
N GLY A 492 -17.55 12.28 0.24
CA GLY A 492 -17.54 13.44 1.13
C GLY A 492 -16.21 14.15 1.29
N LEU A 493 -15.08 13.56 0.87
CA LEU A 493 -13.73 14.14 0.96
C LEU A 493 -12.93 13.91 -0.33
N ASP A 494 -12.02 14.83 -0.63
CA ASP A 494 -11.02 14.70 -1.70
C ASP A 494 -9.70 14.09 -1.20
N TYR A 495 -8.69 13.96 -2.07
CA TYR A 495 -7.34 13.45 -1.73
C TYR A 495 -6.67 14.19 -0.55
N TYR A 496 -6.99 15.46 -0.34
CA TYR A 496 -6.34 16.34 0.63
C TYR A 496 -7.20 16.60 1.88
N GLY A 497 -8.31 15.88 2.04
CA GLY A 497 -9.24 16.01 3.16
C GLY A 497 -10.16 17.24 3.08
N ASN A 498 -10.28 17.91 1.93
CA ASN A 498 -11.29 18.94 1.72
C ASN A 498 -12.67 18.30 1.51
N THR A 499 -13.73 18.92 2.03
CA THR A 499 -15.10 18.44 1.83
C THR A 499 -15.53 18.52 0.37
N VAL A 500 -16.13 17.45 -0.16
CA VAL A 500 -16.77 17.42 -1.49
C VAL A 500 -18.28 17.48 -1.33
N SER A 501 -18.92 18.50 -1.92
CA SER A 501 -20.36 18.71 -1.75
C SER A 501 -21.18 17.75 -2.60
N ALA A 502 -22.20 17.14 -2.01
CA ALA A 502 -23.21 16.35 -2.71
C ALA A 502 -24.34 17.21 -3.33
N THR A 503 -24.28 18.54 -3.22
CA THR A 503 -25.34 19.46 -3.69
C THR A 503 -24.82 20.68 -4.44
N ALA A 504 -23.54 21.03 -4.31
CA ALA A 504 -22.90 22.12 -5.02
C ALA A 504 -21.82 21.55 -5.93
N ALA A 505 -21.60 22.20 -7.08
CA ALA A 505 -20.59 21.78 -8.05
C ALA A 505 -19.20 21.68 -7.38
N PRO A 506 -18.57 20.49 -7.36
CA PRO A 506 -17.21 20.34 -6.89
C PRO A 506 -16.21 20.87 -7.92
N ASN A 507 -14.93 20.83 -7.59
CA ASN A 507 -13.86 20.95 -8.57
C ASN A 507 -13.77 19.66 -9.41
N ILE A 508 -13.18 19.79 -10.60
CA ILE A 508 -12.75 18.66 -11.43
C ILE A 508 -11.35 18.23 -10.96
N GLY A 509 -11.11 16.94 -10.83
CA GLY A 509 -9.87 16.34 -10.33
C GLY A 509 -9.90 16.06 -8.82
N ALA A 510 -8.72 15.73 -8.27
CA ALA A 510 -8.54 15.16 -6.93
C ALA A 510 -8.45 16.22 -5.82
N TYR A 511 -8.62 17.51 -6.17
CA TYR A 511 -8.52 18.63 -5.25
C TYR A 511 -9.78 19.49 -5.29
N ASN A 512 -10.50 19.54 -4.17
CA ASN A 512 -11.75 20.25 -3.94
C ASN A 512 -11.63 21.49 -3.03
N GLY A 513 -10.41 21.99 -2.77
CA GLY A 513 -10.22 23.25 -2.05
C GLY A 513 -10.48 24.50 -2.89
N ASN A 514 -10.39 25.68 -2.27
CA ASN A 514 -10.70 26.99 -2.90
C ASN A 514 -9.74 27.42 -4.04
N GLY A 515 -8.73 26.60 -4.36
CA GLY A 515 -7.61 26.97 -5.21
C GLY A 515 -6.47 27.58 -4.40
N THR A 516 -5.25 27.37 -4.89
CA THR A 516 -4.00 27.81 -4.30
C THR A 516 -3.29 28.82 -5.21
N THR A 517 -2.17 29.36 -4.75
CA THR A 517 -1.31 30.24 -5.56
C THR A 517 -0.19 29.45 -6.23
N THR A 518 0.33 30.00 -7.33
CA THR A 518 1.49 29.42 -8.03
C THR A 518 2.68 29.24 -7.07
N PRO A 519 3.36 28.08 -7.09
CA PRO A 519 4.61 27.92 -6.36
C PRO A 519 5.62 29.01 -6.70
N VAL A 520 6.41 29.40 -5.71
CA VAL A 520 7.55 30.33 -5.88
C VAL A 520 8.62 29.67 -6.76
N LEU A 521 8.75 28.35 -6.66
CA LEU A 521 9.69 27.54 -7.41
C LEU A 521 9.08 26.16 -7.68
N THR A 522 9.23 25.70 -8.92
CA THR A 522 9.17 24.29 -9.31
C THR A 522 10.39 24.01 -10.19
N ASP A 523 11.17 22.97 -9.88
CA ASP A 523 12.35 22.58 -10.65
C ASP A 523 12.49 21.05 -10.67
N LEU A 524 12.49 20.47 -11.87
CA LEU A 524 12.66 19.03 -12.12
C LEU A 524 14.11 18.67 -12.47
N PHE A 525 15.04 19.63 -12.37
CA PHE A 525 16.46 19.48 -12.71
C PHE A 525 16.80 18.82 -14.06
N ASP A 526 15.88 18.80 -15.03
CA ASP A 526 16.16 18.41 -16.43
C ASP A 526 17.34 19.19 -17.03
N THR A 527 17.50 20.45 -16.60
CA THR A 527 18.64 21.31 -16.93
C THR A 527 19.05 22.14 -15.71
N LEU A 528 20.34 22.44 -15.57
CA LEU A 528 20.81 23.32 -14.50
C LEU A 528 20.66 24.80 -14.90
N SER A 529 19.58 25.43 -14.42
CA SER A 529 19.34 26.86 -14.63
C SER A 529 20.42 27.74 -13.99
N SER A 530 20.77 28.86 -14.63
CA SER A 530 21.68 29.88 -14.07
C SER A 530 21.16 30.58 -12.81
N SER A 531 19.90 30.34 -12.44
CA SER A 531 19.32 30.80 -11.18
C SER A 531 19.79 29.99 -9.96
N TRP A 532 20.40 28.82 -10.17
CA TRP A 532 21.07 28.05 -9.13
C TRP A 532 22.54 28.42 -9.03
N THR A 533 22.99 28.73 -7.82
CA THR A 533 24.40 28.90 -7.48
C THR A 533 24.99 27.55 -7.11
N VAL A 534 25.99 27.12 -7.88
CA VAL A 534 26.73 25.87 -7.66
C VAL A 534 27.92 26.12 -6.73
N THR A 535 28.07 25.29 -5.71
CA THR A 535 29.30 25.19 -4.90
C THR A 535 29.84 23.77 -5.02
N GLY A 536 31.17 23.64 -5.17
CA GLY A 536 31.83 22.34 -5.33
C GLY A 536 31.57 21.75 -6.73
N THR A 537 31.23 20.46 -6.77
CA THR A 537 31.09 19.66 -8.00
C THR A 537 29.64 19.36 -8.38
N ALA A 538 28.66 20.09 -7.84
CA ALA A 538 27.26 19.85 -8.17
C ALA A 538 26.98 20.11 -9.67
N SER A 539 26.17 19.25 -10.27
CA SER A 539 25.82 19.31 -11.69
C SER A 539 24.43 18.71 -11.92
N VAL A 540 24.03 18.54 -13.17
CA VAL A 540 22.84 17.77 -13.56
C VAL A 540 23.31 16.58 -14.40
N THR A 541 22.73 15.41 -14.16
CA THR A 541 23.05 14.17 -14.88
C THR A 541 21.80 13.32 -15.03
N ALA A 542 21.85 12.27 -15.86
CA ALA A 542 20.73 11.35 -16.00
C ALA A 542 20.37 10.75 -14.62
N ASP A 543 19.08 10.67 -14.32
CA ASP A 543 18.60 10.01 -13.10
C ASP A 543 19.14 8.58 -13.06
N PRO A 544 19.78 8.16 -11.95
CA PRO A 544 20.31 6.80 -11.82
C PRO A 544 19.25 5.69 -11.94
N SER A 545 17.97 5.96 -11.65
CA SER A 545 16.88 5.00 -11.91
C SER A 545 16.34 5.07 -13.34
N GLY A 546 16.59 6.17 -14.06
CA GLY A 546 16.11 6.41 -15.42
C GLY A 546 14.66 6.89 -15.51
N ASP A 547 13.97 7.11 -14.39
CA ASP A 547 12.55 7.41 -14.34
C ASP A 547 12.24 8.91 -14.27
N LEU A 548 13.19 9.73 -13.80
CA LEU A 548 13.05 11.20 -13.68
C LEU A 548 13.66 11.98 -14.85
N GLY A 549 14.26 11.30 -15.84
CA GLY A 549 15.03 11.99 -16.88
C GLY A 549 16.41 12.38 -16.37
N ASN A 550 16.62 13.66 -15.99
CA ASN A 550 17.85 14.10 -15.33
C ASN A 550 17.55 14.61 -13.93
N SER A 551 18.51 14.45 -13.01
CA SER A 551 18.44 14.96 -11.65
C SER A 551 19.67 15.78 -11.29
N ALA A 552 19.57 16.59 -10.24
CA ALA A 552 20.73 17.28 -9.68
C ALA A 552 21.68 16.27 -9.04
N LEU A 553 22.92 16.21 -9.50
CA LEU A 553 24.00 15.41 -8.92
C LEU A 553 24.75 16.24 -7.87
N LEU A 554 24.84 15.71 -6.66
CA LEU A 554 25.58 16.27 -5.54
C LEU A 554 26.68 15.26 -5.13
N THR A 555 27.94 15.60 -5.37
CA THR A 555 29.09 14.77 -4.99
C THR A 555 30.02 15.50 -4.02
N GLY A 556 30.59 14.76 -3.07
CA GLY A 556 31.47 15.35 -2.07
C GLY A 556 30.80 16.50 -1.30
N THR A 557 31.57 17.51 -0.89
CA THR A 557 31.01 18.72 -0.27
C THR A 557 30.54 19.71 -1.35
N SER A 558 29.44 19.39 -2.01
CA SER A 558 28.80 20.25 -3.01
C SER A 558 27.40 20.70 -2.59
N ALA A 559 26.93 21.79 -3.20
CA ALA A 559 25.61 22.34 -2.93
C ALA A 559 25.03 23.10 -4.11
N LEU A 560 23.71 23.11 -4.20
CA LEU A 560 22.92 23.97 -5.07
C LEU A 560 22.13 24.93 -4.19
N THR A 561 22.35 26.24 -4.37
CA THR A 561 21.65 27.29 -3.61
C THR A 561 20.85 28.19 -4.55
N ARG A 562 19.60 28.49 -4.21
CA ARG A 562 18.75 29.38 -4.99
C ARG A 562 17.97 30.33 -4.08
N THR A 563 17.90 31.60 -4.50
CA THR A 563 17.05 32.59 -3.84
C THR A 563 15.58 32.19 -3.96
N ILE A 564 14.87 32.19 -2.83
CA ILE A 564 13.43 31.95 -2.76
C ILE A 564 12.77 33.26 -2.32
N GLY A 565 11.84 33.77 -3.13
CA GLY A 565 11.11 35.00 -2.81
C GLY A 565 9.98 34.78 -1.79
N GLY A 566 9.42 35.89 -1.28
CA GLY A 566 8.21 35.88 -0.45
C GLY A 566 8.43 36.30 1.01
N THR A 567 7.34 36.66 1.69
CA THR A 567 7.35 37.19 3.08
C THR A 567 6.51 36.35 4.05
N THR A 568 5.85 35.29 3.57
CA THR A 568 5.03 34.36 4.36
C THR A 568 5.74 33.02 4.48
N SER A 569 5.49 32.21 5.51
CA SER A 569 6.07 30.85 5.60
C SER A 569 5.88 30.06 4.29
N ARG A 570 6.84 29.19 3.95
CA ARG A 570 6.78 28.35 2.74
C ARG A 570 7.11 26.90 3.07
N ARG A 571 6.40 25.97 2.45
CA ARG A 571 6.80 24.57 2.37
C ARG A 571 7.84 24.43 1.27
N ILE A 572 8.94 23.77 1.57
CA ILE A 572 9.92 23.33 0.59
C ILE A 572 9.90 21.81 0.59
N SER A 573 9.74 21.22 -0.59
CA SER A 573 9.75 19.79 -0.84
C SER A 573 10.77 19.48 -1.93
N ALA A 574 11.44 18.34 -1.83
CA ALA A 574 12.29 17.79 -2.87
C ALA A 574 12.28 16.26 -2.76
N LEU A 575 12.57 15.58 -3.87
CA LEU A 575 13.03 14.21 -3.84
C LEU A 575 14.53 14.21 -3.60
N ALA A 576 15.00 13.27 -2.78
CA ALA A 576 16.40 13.08 -2.47
C ALA A 576 16.74 11.59 -2.54
N ARG A 577 17.87 11.28 -3.18
CA ARG A 577 18.46 9.95 -3.21
C ARG A 577 19.90 10.00 -2.78
N SER A 578 20.40 8.98 -2.11
CA SER A 578 21.82 8.86 -1.79
C SER A 578 22.27 7.43 -1.96
N ASP A 579 23.45 7.23 -2.56
CA ASP A 579 24.02 5.89 -2.76
C ASP A 579 24.54 5.28 -1.43
N SER A 580 24.52 6.05 -0.35
CA SER A 580 24.83 5.59 1.01
C SER A 580 23.89 6.24 2.03
N ALA A 581 23.35 5.42 2.93
CA ALA A 581 22.54 5.87 4.05
C ALA A 581 23.26 6.83 5.00
N SER A 582 24.59 6.72 5.07
CA SER A 582 25.42 7.57 5.94
C SER A 582 25.66 8.98 5.38
N THR A 583 25.18 9.27 4.17
CA THR A 583 25.47 10.53 3.45
C THR A 583 24.21 11.14 2.81
N PRO A 584 23.15 11.44 3.58
CA PRO A 584 21.90 11.94 3.00
C PRO A 584 22.04 13.36 2.41
N VAL A 585 21.19 13.68 1.44
CA VAL A 585 20.99 15.07 1.01
C VAL A 585 20.34 15.86 2.14
N THR A 586 20.92 17.01 2.46
CA THR A 586 20.33 17.96 3.39
C THR A 586 19.58 19.04 2.61
N LEU A 587 18.34 19.31 3.02
CA LEU A 587 17.51 20.41 2.57
C LEU A 587 17.57 21.53 3.61
N GLU A 588 17.99 22.74 3.22
CA GLU A 588 18.19 23.87 4.12
C GLU A 588 17.46 25.13 3.64
N ALA A 589 16.85 25.88 4.56
CA ALA A 589 16.38 27.25 4.34
C ALA A 589 17.34 28.25 5.00
N LEU A 590 17.71 29.31 4.29
CA LEU A 590 18.73 30.26 4.72
C LEU A 590 18.23 31.71 4.74
N ASP A 591 18.80 32.52 5.63
CA ASP A 591 18.63 33.98 5.62
C ASP A 591 19.51 34.68 4.56
N SER A 592 19.42 36.02 4.50
CA SER A 592 20.18 36.83 3.55
C SER A 592 21.70 36.85 3.81
N ALA A 593 22.14 36.44 5.00
CA ALA A 593 23.55 36.30 5.35
C ALA A 593 24.08 34.89 5.09
N GLY A 594 23.22 33.94 4.66
CA GLY A 594 23.57 32.54 4.46
C GLY A 594 23.51 31.69 5.73
N THR A 595 22.91 32.19 6.81
CA THR A 595 22.68 31.43 8.04
C THR A 595 21.55 30.44 7.82
N VAL A 596 21.74 29.18 8.23
CA VAL A 596 20.69 28.15 8.17
C VAL A 596 19.64 28.43 9.24
N LEU A 597 18.40 28.67 8.79
CA LEU A 597 17.24 28.93 9.66
C LEU A 597 16.43 27.66 9.94
N ALA A 598 16.41 26.74 8.99
CA ALA A 598 15.78 25.42 9.12
C ALA A 598 16.55 24.42 8.25
N THR A 599 16.60 23.17 8.68
CA THR A 599 17.29 22.09 7.96
C THR A 599 16.58 20.78 8.21
N THR A 600 16.61 19.89 7.23
CA THR A 600 16.13 18.51 7.37
C THR A 600 16.92 17.58 6.45
N THR A 601 16.86 16.29 6.74
CA THR A 601 17.25 15.20 5.84
C THR A 601 16.03 14.31 5.61
N PRO A 602 16.07 13.41 4.62
CA PRO A 602 15.13 12.29 4.54
C PRO A 602 15.01 11.56 5.90
N ALA A 603 13.79 11.13 6.24
CA ALA A 603 13.53 10.34 7.44
C ALA A 603 14.03 8.89 7.29
N ASP A 604 13.87 8.36 6.08
CA ASP A 604 14.52 7.14 5.62
C ASP A 604 15.79 7.48 4.84
N THR A 605 16.84 6.70 5.04
CA THR A 605 18.13 6.86 4.38
C THR A 605 18.52 5.63 3.59
N THR A 606 17.59 4.74 3.25
CA THR A 606 17.86 3.54 2.45
C THR A 606 18.67 3.89 1.19
N ALA A 607 19.79 3.19 1.04
CA ALA A 607 20.77 3.52 0.02
C ALA A 607 20.24 3.18 -1.38
N GLY A 608 20.35 4.13 -2.31
CA GLY A 608 19.91 3.96 -3.69
C GLY A 608 18.44 4.27 -3.94
N GLU A 609 17.69 4.67 -2.92
CA GLU A 609 16.25 4.95 -3.03
C GLU A 609 15.95 6.45 -3.04
N TRP A 610 14.81 6.79 -3.64
CA TRP A 610 14.29 8.15 -3.70
C TRP A 610 13.32 8.38 -2.55
N HIS A 611 13.63 9.33 -1.68
CA HIS A 611 12.78 9.70 -0.57
C HIS A 611 12.33 11.16 -0.70
N ARG A 612 11.09 11.45 -0.31
CA ARG A 612 10.60 12.82 -0.19
C ARG A 612 11.18 13.46 1.08
N VAL A 613 11.70 14.68 0.94
CA VAL A 613 12.22 15.48 2.04
C VAL A 613 11.53 16.83 2.06
N GLU A 614 11.04 17.23 3.24
CA GLU A 614 10.23 18.44 3.40
C GLU A 614 10.67 19.29 4.59
N LEU A 615 10.70 20.61 4.40
CA LEU A 615 10.87 21.55 5.49
C LEU A 615 9.91 22.74 5.39
N THR A 616 9.61 23.35 6.54
CA THR A 616 8.91 24.63 6.60
C THR A 616 9.91 25.76 6.77
N ALA A 617 10.03 26.61 5.73
CA ALA A 617 10.92 27.76 5.71
C ALA A 617 10.24 28.99 6.35
N PRO A 618 10.81 29.57 7.43
CA PRO A 618 10.21 30.70 8.14
C PRO A 618 10.21 31.99 7.30
N PRO A 619 9.28 32.95 7.51
CA PRO A 619 9.13 34.20 6.73
C PRO A 619 10.44 34.88 6.30
N THR A 620 11.45 34.86 7.16
CA THR A 620 12.77 35.46 6.99
C THR A 620 13.74 34.68 6.10
N ALA A 621 13.40 33.46 5.68
CA ALA A 621 14.20 32.69 4.73
C ALA A 621 14.16 33.34 3.35
N THR A 622 15.34 33.57 2.78
CA THR A 622 15.54 34.19 1.47
C THR A 622 16.19 33.24 0.46
N ALA A 623 16.71 32.09 0.89
CA ALA A 623 17.27 31.09 0.01
C ALA A 623 16.96 29.66 0.45
N LEU A 624 17.02 28.75 -0.50
CA LEU A 624 17.02 27.30 -0.35
C LEU A 624 18.41 26.77 -0.71
N ARG A 625 18.91 25.76 0.01
CA ARG A 625 20.09 25.00 -0.35
C ARG A 625 19.84 23.49 -0.28
N LEU A 626 20.20 22.79 -1.34
CA LEU A 626 20.37 21.34 -1.39
C LEU A 626 21.85 21.04 -1.21
N ARG A 627 22.21 20.17 -0.29
CA ARG A 627 23.62 19.96 0.08
C ARG A 627 23.95 18.50 0.35
N ALA A 628 25.08 18.04 -0.19
CA ALA A 628 25.75 16.83 0.29
C ALA A 628 26.80 17.21 1.36
N THR A 629 26.79 16.50 2.49
CA THR A 629 27.60 16.84 3.68
C THR A 629 28.89 16.02 3.82
N SER A 630 29.12 15.01 2.97
CA SER A 630 30.27 14.09 3.03
C SER A 630 30.61 13.52 1.63
N SER A 631 31.57 12.58 1.55
CA SER A 631 32.14 12.07 0.29
C SER A 631 31.26 11.11 -0.51
N GLY A 632 29.93 11.18 -0.36
CA GLY A 632 28.97 10.34 -1.08
C GLY A 632 28.53 10.93 -2.42
N THR A 633 27.82 10.10 -3.18
CA THR A 633 27.06 10.50 -4.37
C THR A 633 25.59 10.56 -3.98
N SER A 634 24.97 11.71 -4.21
CA SER A 634 23.58 11.96 -3.90
C SER A 634 22.90 12.71 -5.03
N TYR A 635 21.58 12.60 -5.09
CA TYR A 635 20.75 13.20 -6.12
C TYR A 635 19.59 13.96 -5.49
N ALA A 636 19.15 15.02 -6.15
CA ALA A 636 17.92 15.72 -5.79
C ALA A 636 17.07 16.01 -7.03
N ASP A 637 15.76 15.95 -6.84
CA ASP A 637 14.78 16.20 -7.89
C ASP A 637 13.49 16.83 -7.36
N ASP A 638 12.54 17.17 -8.24
CA ASP A 638 11.19 17.60 -7.91
C ASP A 638 11.12 18.68 -6.82
N VAL A 639 11.95 19.72 -6.95
CA VAL A 639 12.00 20.81 -5.97
C VAL A 639 10.78 21.70 -6.12
N ILE A 640 10.00 21.80 -5.06
CA ILE A 640 8.83 22.69 -4.98
C ILE A 640 9.00 23.62 -3.79
N VAL A 641 8.83 24.92 -4.01
CA VAL A 641 8.69 25.93 -2.94
C VAL A 641 7.31 26.56 -3.04
N GLN A 642 6.45 26.25 -2.09
CA GLN A 642 5.06 26.69 -2.10
C GLN A 642 4.75 27.54 -0.86
N PRO A 643 4.04 28.67 -1.00
CA PRO A 643 3.52 29.40 0.15
C PRO A 643 2.67 28.47 1.03
N THR A 644 2.83 28.53 2.35
CA THR A 644 1.89 27.84 3.26
C THR A 644 0.55 28.57 3.20
N ALA A 645 -0.54 27.81 3.09
CA ALA A 645 -1.90 28.34 3.09
C ALA A 645 -2.24 29.07 4.41
#